data_AF-A0A120K0C5-F1
#
_entry.id   AF-A0A120K0C5-F1
#
_cell.length_a   1.000
_cell.length_b   1.000
_cell.length_c   1.000
_cell.angle_alpha   90.00
_cell.angle_beta   90.00
_cell.angle_gamma   90.00
#
_symmetry.space_group_name_H-M   'P 1'
#
loop_
_entity.id
_entity.type
_entity.pdbx_description
1 polymer ?
#
loop_
_entity_poly.entity_id
_entity_poly.type
_entity_poly.pdbx_seq_one_letter_code
_entity_poly.pdbx_strand_id
1 'polypeptide(L)'
;MNRKINTTCFILLFLFLISAVSATDNENETIMTIEHDEPTQDLCNMNPEQETSNEKTEKLGASSTSVKEKVTINAPNLNMYYKDGSKFTATLKDSNNKAISKAKIDFTINNITYKRETNSKGVASLKINLESGNYTIQTKFTGNSTHYGRLIKSTITVKSTIQCSDFTKYYKNTDKYYSIFYDKKGNLLKSSSVAFKLKNKIYNVTTNNKGIAKIVINQKPGKYSITSINTQTSEILEKTIMIKSLIVTNDLTINDNVPGKFSVKILDSTGNASPNQKISINLNGKSYAKTTNKNGIASLTIDLKAGTYTITTEYDGIKNSNKITVKKVITTAFKHTTLIPNYVNVTVPYVYENYYYSLKTGFDGIIKMPKNELFTVEVGGKTYRFSTARVNGIDSTLLGLRSYLIPLDGSDIENSMDKNNLKKDGIVISAIHDYTEIDYQSKTHENTALFGFYASKGLDQGETFYYMENDKVLAKINIQTVNYDELGLKYSISKFYGRALYDFNYKTYDEITLHNLESIRFANTKIPVEFSYYMNYIVGYPSKEDIITKFMIDGKEEIEKGETISYGLSDKYRNTMGFEVLQSYSIINEKITKRVLENWISKNPSYLNRFGVMNVYGMHLASLETTWLADIFANKYASDFKVKWQRNHTLTIMAGINLEDTYLNILNADMGMDVQGKNKNVQLFRLINSLNLPELEDYSLKSISSRYSDKSDNSLNRMFDSVSKSKFSMVQMGNLLYVFSHDNSSAVILNCTSGVSSVILNRNNSIYKGSSISTTEDCCSISNIPKDVIKEIREAIKFVAPGTYLLTDKLSNIQPFTAIAYKGLTFILTKLSTGASAASLGLLSAMVLIQDAGNKYREGMIDEEYWHATMDKVTFTRPGYLQSKKVYNIPNNKGGCDYIEVKINNDLTLDRDNAILITNGKTKKLTKQETYKYFCEDTWTPFSMPSKYWDESWKVI
;
A
#
# COMPACT_ATOMS: atom_id res chain seq x y z
N MET A 1 31.37 52.33 6.58
CA MET A 1 31.90 51.75 5.33
C MET A 1 32.76 50.55 5.72
N ASN A 2 32.54 49.31 5.32
CA ASN A 2 31.44 48.75 4.55
C ASN A 2 31.26 47.27 4.96
N ARG A 3 29.99 46.94 5.21
CA ARG A 3 29.36 45.63 5.38
C ARG A 3 30.01 44.49 4.57
N LYS A 4 30.49 43.44 5.24
CA LYS A 4 30.45 42.03 4.78
C LYS A 4 30.98 41.00 5.81
N ILE A 5 30.65 41.15 7.09
CA ILE A 5 31.10 40.19 8.14
C ILE A 5 29.94 39.42 8.80
N ASN A 6 28.67 39.71 8.48
CA ASN A 6 27.53 39.17 9.23
C ASN A 6 26.65 38.16 8.48
N THR A 7 27.22 37.22 7.73
CA THR A 7 26.41 36.12 7.16
C THR A 7 27.08 34.75 7.24
N THR A 8 28.41 34.70 7.36
CA THR A 8 29.17 33.44 7.46
C THR A 8 29.17 32.86 8.87
N CYS A 9 29.19 33.69 9.92
CA CYS A 9 29.08 33.20 11.32
C CYS A 9 27.67 32.74 11.70
N PHE A 10 26.62 33.19 10.99
CA PHE A 10 25.24 32.80 11.29
C PHE A 10 24.88 31.40 10.74
N ILE A 11 25.61 30.93 9.72
CA ILE A 11 25.42 29.60 9.11
C ILE A 11 26.22 28.52 9.86
N LEU A 12 27.40 28.86 10.39
CA LEU A 12 28.20 27.97 11.25
C LEU A 12 27.56 27.76 12.63
N LEU A 13 26.88 28.75 13.19
CA LEU A 13 26.19 28.62 14.48
C LEU A 13 24.92 27.73 14.37
N PHE A 14 24.29 27.65 13.21
CA PHE A 14 23.09 26.84 12.99
C PHE A 14 23.40 25.34 12.77
N LEU A 15 24.61 25.00 12.31
CA LEU A 15 25.07 23.62 12.11
C LEU A 15 25.52 22.95 13.42
N PHE A 16 25.95 23.71 14.43
CA PHE A 16 26.31 23.19 15.76
C PHE A 16 25.11 23.01 16.71
N LEU A 17 23.96 23.63 16.42
CA LEU A 17 22.77 23.54 17.29
C LEU A 17 21.90 22.29 17.02
N ILE A 18 22.10 21.60 15.91
CA ILE A 18 21.32 20.39 15.57
C ILE A 18 21.97 19.11 16.13
N SER A 19 23.26 19.14 16.48
CA SER A 19 23.96 18.00 17.12
C SER A 19 23.82 17.95 18.65
N ALA A 20 22.96 18.78 19.25
CA ALA A 20 22.81 18.89 20.71
C ALA A 20 21.35 18.77 21.20
N VAL A 21 20.51 17.95 20.53
CA VAL A 21 19.23 17.48 21.09
C VAL A 21 19.01 16.01 20.71
N SER A 22 19.76 15.10 21.33
CA SER A 22 19.30 13.73 21.61
C SER A 22 20.22 13.05 22.63
N ALA A 23 20.07 13.42 23.90
CA ALA A 23 20.54 12.61 25.00
C ALA A 23 19.80 13.04 26.26
N THR A 24 18.81 12.26 26.67
CA THR A 24 18.52 12.04 28.10
C THR A 24 17.88 10.67 28.23
N ASP A 25 18.58 9.85 29.01
CA ASP A 25 18.24 8.51 29.47
C ASP A 25 16.89 8.47 30.19
N ASN A 26 16.20 7.34 30.08
CA ASN A 26 15.07 7.00 30.93
C ASN A 26 15.44 5.68 31.62
N GLU A 27 15.89 5.77 32.87
CA GLU A 27 15.86 4.65 33.80
C GLU A 27 14.51 4.60 34.52
N ASN A 28 14.03 3.37 34.67
CA ASN A 28 12.81 2.95 35.35
C ASN A 28 12.67 3.52 36.77
N GLU A 29 11.44 3.86 37.16
CA GLU A 29 10.80 3.14 38.26
C GLU A 29 9.27 3.31 38.27
N THR A 30 8.65 2.30 38.86
CA THR A 30 7.32 1.76 38.65
C THR A 30 6.26 2.45 39.53
N ILE A 31 5.13 2.78 38.90
CA ILE A 31 3.72 2.60 39.35
C ILE A 31 3.40 2.77 40.85
N MET A 32 2.58 3.79 41.15
CA MET A 32 1.25 3.59 41.76
C MET A 32 0.22 4.57 41.19
N THR A 33 -0.76 3.97 40.51
CA THR A 33 -2.17 4.35 40.25
C THR A 33 -2.73 5.66 40.82
N ILE A 34 -3.51 6.38 40.00
CA ILE A 34 -4.92 6.75 40.28
C ILE A 34 -5.64 6.89 38.93
N GLU A 35 -6.79 6.22 38.83
CA GLU A 35 -7.74 6.17 37.72
C GLU A 35 -8.38 7.55 37.43
N HIS A 36 -8.68 7.82 36.17
CA HIS A 36 -9.64 8.85 35.80
C HIS A 36 -10.51 8.35 34.64
N ASP A 37 -11.74 7.94 34.97
CA ASP A 37 -12.83 7.72 34.03
C ASP A 37 -13.69 9.00 33.91
N GLU A 38 -14.28 9.18 32.72
CA GLU A 38 -15.26 10.22 32.38
C GLU A 38 -16.57 10.07 33.20
N PRO A 39 -17.53 11.04 33.20
CA PRO A 39 -18.52 11.09 32.11
C PRO A 39 -19.21 12.47 31.87
N THR A 40 -20.17 12.41 30.96
CA THR A 40 -21.11 13.38 30.34
C THR A 40 -22.12 14.16 31.23
N GLN A 41 -22.61 15.27 30.64
CA GLN A 41 -23.98 15.88 30.64
C GLN A 41 -24.63 16.56 31.89
N ASP A 42 -25.06 17.81 31.66
CA ASP A 42 -26.33 18.52 32.01
C ASP A 42 -26.82 18.76 33.46
N LEU A 43 -27.17 20.05 33.73
CA LEU A 43 -28.32 20.63 34.48
C LEU A 43 -28.04 21.62 35.67
N CYS A 44 -28.67 22.81 35.51
CA CYS A 44 -29.34 23.69 36.49
C CYS A 44 -28.61 24.52 37.59
N ASN A 45 -28.70 25.85 37.39
CA ASN A 45 -29.19 26.93 38.28
C ASN A 45 -28.38 27.53 39.48
N MET A 46 -28.41 28.89 39.44
CA MET A 46 -28.47 29.91 40.51
C MET A 46 -27.19 30.59 41.08
N ASN A 47 -27.15 31.90 40.78
CA ASN A 47 -26.61 33.10 41.47
C ASN A 47 -25.12 33.22 41.81
N PRO A 48 -24.61 34.48 41.75
CA PRO A 48 -24.12 35.09 42.99
C PRO A 48 -24.40 36.60 43.15
N GLU A 49 -24.09 37.03 44.37
CA GLU A 49 -24.32 38.31 45.06
C GLU A 49 -23.33 39.44 44.69
N GLN A 50 -23.62 40.62 45.26
CA GLN A 50 -23.02 41.94 45.09
C GLN A 50 -21.71 42.16 45.86
N GLU A 51 -21.00 43.25 45.54
CA GLU A 51 -20.58 44.36 46.46
C GLU A 51 -19.66 45.33 45.66
N THR A 52 -20.06 46.57 45.34
CA THR A 52 -19.99 47.87 46.07
C THR A 52 -18.61 48.50 46.28
N SER A 53 -18.45 49.77 45.89
CA SER A 53 -17.95 50.87 46.74
C SER A 53 -18.07 52.26 46.07
N ASN A 54 -18.15 53.29 46.91
CA ASN A 54 -18.70 54.65 46.71
C ASN A 54 -17.65 55.72 46.38
N GLU A 55 -18.10 56.89 45.86
CA GLU A 55 -17.86 58.20 46.51
C GLU A 55 -18.82 59.32 46.02
N LYS A 56 -19.14 60.25 46.93
CA LYS A 56 -20.12 61.37 46.86
C LYS A 56 -19.46 62.67 46.28
N THR A 57 -20.11 63.80 45.94
CA THR A 57 -21.24 64.53 46.57
C THR A 57 -21.74 65.73 45.71
N GLU A 58 -23.03 66.06 45.85
CA GLU A 58 -23.73 67.39 45.75
C GLU A 58 -23.83 68.17 44.41
N LYS A 59 -24.94 68.83 44.01
CA LYS A 59 -26.36 68.92 44.43
C LYS A 59 -27.15 69.74 43.37
N LEU A 60 -28.49 69.59 43.40
CA LEU A 60 -29.55 70.53 42.96
C LEU A 60 -30.00 70.59 41.48
N GLY A 61 -31.29 70.27 41.29
CA GLY A 61 -32.07 70.58 40.10
C GLY A 61 -33.35 69.74 40.02
N ALA A 62 -34.31 69.99 40.92
CA ALA A 62 -35.62 69.36 40.88
C ALA A 62 -36.37 69.77 39.59
N SER A 63 -36.57 68.82 38.69
CA SER A 63 -37.60 68.86 37.66
C SER A 63 -38.49 67.65 37.88
N SER A 64 -39.79 67.88 38.00
CA SER A 64 -40.81 66.87 38.23
C SER A 64 -40.77 65.78 37.17
N THR A 65 -40.01 64.71 37.41
CA THR A 65 -40.08 63.48 36.62
C THR A 65 -41.42 62.81 36.88
N SER A 66 -42.28 62.81 35.88
CA SER A 66 -43.46 61.94 35.84
C SER A 66 -43.02 60.49 36.08
N VAL A 67 -43.28 59.96 37.27
CA VAL A 67 -42.95 58.57 37.59
C VAL A 67 -43.81 57.68 36.71
N LYS A 68 -43.21 56.99 35.75
CA LYS A 68 -43.93 56.04 34.91
C LYS A 68 -44.34 54.84 35.75
N GLU A 69 -45.59 54.42 35.63
CA GLU A 69 -46.11 53.24 36.31
C GLU A 69 -45.73 51.96 35.56
N LYS A 70 -45.59 50.85 36.30
CA LYS A 70 -45.37 49.52 35.71
C LYS A 70 -46.67 49.00 35.10
N VAL A 71 -46.54 48.21 34.03
CA VAL A 71 -47.67 47.58 33.35
C VAL A 71 -47.57 46.06 33.37
N THR A 72 -48.71 45.40 33.28
CA THR A 72 -48.83 43.96 33.07
C THR A 72 -49.35 43.70 31.66
N ILE A 73 -48.62 42.86 30.90
CA ILE A 73 -49.10 42.29 29.64
C ILE A 73 -49.41 40.82 29.90
N ASN A 74 -50.65 40.40 29.62
CA ASN A 74 -51.04 39.00 29.55
C ASN A 74 -51.35 38.63 28.10
N ALA A 75 -50.57 37.74 27.50
CA ALA A 75 -50.80 37.22 26.15
C ALA A 75 -50.63 35.68 26.18
N PRO A 76 -51.72 34.93 26.43
CA PRO A 76 -51.63 33.47 26.52
C PRO A 76 -51.28 32.84 25.17
N ASN A 77 -50.73 31.62 25.20
CA ASN A 77 -50.47 30.83 23.99
C ASN A 77 -51.79 30.61 23.21
N LEU A 78 -51.70 30.57 21.89
CA LEU A 78 -52.83 30.28 21.02
C LEU A 78 -52.64 28.92 20.36
N ASN A 79 -53.59 28.03 20.55
CA ASN A 79 -53.72 26.80 19.78
C ASN A 79 -54.94 26.94 18.87
N MET A 80 -54.75 26.81 17.57
CA MET A 80 -55.81 26.96 16.57
C MET A 80 -55.64 25.92 15.47
N TYR A 81 -56.69 25.58 14.73
CA TYR A 81 -56.58 24.83 13.48
C TYR A 81 -56.39 25.79 12.30
N TYR A 82 -55.80 25.30 11.20
CA TYR A 82 -55.55 26.10 10.02
C TYR A 82 -56.83 26.81 9.52
N LYS A 83 -56.79 28.15 9.53
CA LYS A 83 -57.91 29.06 9.20
C LYS A 83 -59.19 28.86 10.01
N ASP A 84 -59.10 28.49 11.28
CA ASP A 84 -60.28 28.41 12.16
C ASP A 84 -60.89 29.77 12.53
N GLY A 85 -60.16 30.87 12.29
CA GLY A 85 -60.60 32.24 12.54
C GLY A 85 -60.19 32.80 13.91
N SER A 86 -59.52 32.01 14.75
CA SER A 86 -58.98 32.43 16.03
C SER A 86 -58.02 33.61 15.90
N LYS A 87 -58.01 34.46 16.93
CA LYS A 87 -57.18 35.66 17.01
C LYS A 87 -56.23 35.52 18.19
N PHE A 88 -54.99 35.94 18.02
CA PHE A 88 -54.08 36.12 19.15
C PHE A 88 -54.45 37.41 19.89
N THR A 89 -54.55 37.35 21.21
CA THR A 89 -54.97 38.48 22.03
C THR A 89 -53.92 38.78 23.11
N ALA A 90 -53.70 40.06 23.36
CA ALA A 90 -52.91 40.53 24.50
C ALA A 90 -53.69 41.59 25.27
N THR A 91 -53.67 41.47 26.59
CA THR A 91 -54.32 42.41 27.50
C THR A 91 -53.27 43.22 28.26
N LEU A 92 -53.37 44.55 28.17
CA LEU A 92 -52.50 45.51 28.86
C LEU A 92 -53.25 46.18 30.02
N LYS A 93 -52.69 46.09 31.22
CA LYS A 93 -53.22 46.71 32.45
C LYS A 93 -52.13 47.49 33.18
N ASP A 94 -52.52 48.50 33.94
CA ASP A 94 -51.64 49.22 34.87
C ASP A 94 -51.37 48.41 36.15
N SER A 95 -50.62 48.98 37.09
CA SER A 95 -50.31 48.35 38.38
C SER A 95 -51.54 48.15 39.28
N ASN A 96 -52.65 48.84 39.02
CA ASN A 96 -53.91 48.74 39.75
C ASN A 96 -54.92 47.80 39.06
N ASN A 97 -54.46 46.98 38.09
CA ASN A 97 -55.29 46.09 37.28
C ASN A 97 -56.35 46.79 36.39
N LYS A 98 -56.25 48.11 36.20
CA LYS A 98 -57.13 48.86 35.30
C LYS A 98 -56.61 48.78 33.86
N ALA A 99 -57.55 48.67 32.94
CA ALA A 99 -57.26 48.50 31.51
C ALA A 99 -56.66 49.78 30.90
N ILE A 100 -55.56 49.63 30.15
CA ILE A 100 -54.95 50.73 29.40
C ILE A 100 -55.49 50.70 27.97
N SER A 101 -56.39 51.65 27.64
CA SER A 101 -57.01 51.76 26.31
C SER A 101 -56.21 52.64 25.33
N LYS A 102 -56.39 52.43 24.02
CA LYS A 102 -55.71 53.14 22.92
C LYS A 102 -54.17 53.10 22.98
N ALA A 103 -53.61 52.12 23.68
CA ALA A 103 -52.16 51.90 23.74
C ALA A 103 -51.69 51.10 22.52
N LYS A 104 -50.57 51.53 21.91
CA LYS A 104 -49.95 50.85 20.76
C LYS A 104 -49.18 49.61 21.22
N ILE A 105 -49.59 48.45 20.73
CA ILE A 105 -48.97 47.14 20.92
C ILE A 105 -48.38 46.67 19.58
N ASP A 106 -47.11 46.33 19.60
CA ASP A 106 -46.39 45.73 18.48
C ASP A 106 -46.37 44.21 18.65
N PHE A 107 -47.05 43.49 17.74
CA PHE A 107 -46.97 42.03 17.64
C PHE A 107 -45.97 41.63 16.57
N THR A 108 -44.86 40.99 16.95
CA THR A 108 -43.84 40.52 15.98
C THR A 108 -43.88 39.01 15.86
N ILE A 109 -44.13 38.49 14.66
CA ILE A 109 -44.15 37.06 14.31
C ILE A 109 -43.53 36.87 12.93
N ASN A 110 -42.67 35.86 12.75
CA ASN A 110 -41.87 35.65 11.52
C ASN A 110 -41.16 36.92 11.05
N ASN A 111 -40.58 37.69 11.98
CA ASN A 111 -39.90 38.97 11.75
C ASN A 111 -40.77 40.09 11.16
N ILE A 112 -42.10 39.93 11.08
CA ILE A 112 -43.04 40.97 10.65
C ILE A 112 -43.73 41.54 11.88
N THR A 113 -43.73 42.88 12.02
CA THR A 113 -44.35 43.59 13.14
C THR A 113 -45.71 44.18 12.74
N TYR A 114 -46.75 43.79 13.46
CA TYR A 114 -48.12 44.29 13.33
C TYR A 114 -48.47 45.20 14.49
N LYS A 115 -48.71 46.48 14.20
CA LYS A 115 -49.12 47.45 15.21
C LYS A 115 -50.63 47.39 15.43
N ARG A 116 -51.06 47.30 16.69
CA ARG A 116 -52.48 47.26 17.11
C ARG A 116 -52.71 48.20 18.28
N GLU A 117 -53.92 48.67 18.45
CA GLU A 117 -54.30 49.48 19.61
C GLU A 117 -55.20 48.69 20.55
N THR A 118 -55.04 48.91 21.85
CA THR A 118 -55.90 48.30 22.87
C THR A 118 -57.29 48.94 22.88
N ASN A 119 -58.34 48.13 23.03
CA ASN A 119 -59.72 48.63 23.18
C ASN A 119 -60.00 49.15 24.60
N SER A 120 -61.25 49.50 24.92
CA SER A 120 -61.67 49.97 26.25
C SER A 120 -61.45 48.96 27.39
N LYS A 121 -61.27 47.67 27.06
CA LYS A 121 -60.92 46.60 28.02
C LYS A 121 -59.42 46.31 28.07
N GLY A 122 -58.59 47.11 27.40
CA GLY A 122 -57.13 46.96 27.38
C GLY A 122 -56.66 45.85 26.43
N VAL A 123 -57.51 45.34 25.55
CA VAL A 123 -57.21 44.18 24.69
C VAL A 123 -56.80 44.64 23.29
N ALA A 124 -55.63 44.21 22.83
CA ALA A 124 -55.20 44.26 21.44
C ALA A 124 -55.32 42.85 20.81
N SER A 125 -55.73 42.76 19.54
CA SER A 125 -55.89 41.47 18.86
C SER A 125 -55.27 41.43 17.46
N LEU A 126 -54.70 40.28 17.11
CA LEU A 126 -54.11 39.99 15.81
C LEU A 126 -54.79 38.77 15.18
N LYS A 127 -55.33 38.92 13.97
CA LYS A 127 -55.84 37.79 13.18
C LYS A 127 -54.66 36.97 12.68
N ILE A 128 -54.69 35.65 12.90
CA ILE A 128 -53.62 34.75 12.47
C ILE A 128 -54.01 34.10 11.14
N ASN A 129 -53.11 34.21 10.16
CA ASN A 129 -53.24 33.61 8.83
C ASN A 129 -51.88 33.02 8.41
N LEU A 130 -51.40 32.05 9.20
CA LEU A 130 -50.14 31.35 9.00
C LEU A 130 -50.41 29.91 8.57
N GLU A 131 -49.44 29.30 7.88
CA GLU A 131 -49.44 27.86 7.58
C GLU A 131 -49.42 27.02 8.85
N SER A 132 -49.82 25.75 8.78
CA SER A 132 -49.72 24.86 9.93
C SER A 132 -48.28 24.76 10.43
N GLY A 133 -48.07 24.92 11.74
CA GLY A 133 -46.74 24.95 12.35
C GLY A 133 -46.75 25.61 13.72
N ASN A 134 -45.57 25.68 14.33
CA ASN A 134 -45.34 26.34 15.61
C ASN A 134 -44.58 27.64 15.39
N TYR A 135 -45.08 28.74 15.94
CA TYR A 135 -44.52 30.07 15.77
C TYR A 135 -44.34 30.76 17.11
N THR A 136 -43.25 31.50 17.27
CA THR A 136 -43.07 32.41 18.42
C THR A 136 -43.58 33.79 18.05
N ILE A 137 -44.44 34.36 18.89
CA ILE A 137 -44.92 35.74 18.78
C ILE A 137 -44.39 36.57 19.94
N GLN A 138 -43.84 37.75 19.62
CA GLN A 138 -43.42 38.75 20.60
C GLN A 138 -44.49 39.81 20.70
N THR A 139 -44.89 40.16 21.92
CA THR A 139 -45.84 41.25 22.19
C THR A 139 -45.10 42.36 22.93
N LYS A 140 -44.95 43.52 22.29
CA LYS A 140 -44.22 44.67 22.84
C LYS A 140 -45.16 45.86 23.01
N PHE A 141 -45.25 46.36 24.23
CA PHE A 141 -45.67 47.72 24.51
C PHE A 141 -44.42 48.59 24.63
N THR A 142 -44.29 49.64 23.81
CA THR A 142 -43.10 50.50 23.82
C THR A 142 -43.05 51.48 25.00
N GLY A 143 -44.14 51.60 25.77
CA GLY A 143 -44.29 52.62 26.80
C GLY A 143 -44.96 53.89 26.27
N ASN A 144 -45.42 54.74 27.17
CA ASN A 144 -45.95 56.08 26.88
C ASN A 144 -45.39 57.10 27.90
N SER A 145 -45.94 58.31 27.97
CA SER A 145 -45.50 59.34 28.93
C SER A 145 -45.69 58.93 30.39
N THR A 146 -46.65 58.04 30.69
CA THR A 146 -47.05 57.65 32.05
C THR A 146 -46.75 56.19 32.41
N HIS A 147 -46.30 55.34 31.48
CA HIS A 147 -46.11 53.90 31.69
C HIS A 147 -44.83 53.36 31.02
N TYR A 148 -44.15 52.44 31.70
CA TYR A 148 -42.98 51.75 31.15
C TYR A 148 -43.36 50.77 30.02
N GLY A 149 -42.45 50.61 29.06
CA GLY A 149 -42.57 49.57 28.05
C GLY A 149 -42.37 48.18 28.62
N ARG A 150 -42.96 47.17 27.97
CA ARG A 150 -42.83 45.76 28.36
C ARG A 150 -42.87 44.87 27.12
N LEU A 151 -42.07 43.81 27.12
CA LEU A 151 -42.02 42.78 26.08
C LEU A 151 -42.31 41.42 26.72
N ILE A 152 -43.15 40.61 26.09
CA ILE A 152 -43.32 39.19 26.43
C ILE A 152 -43.33 38.33 25.16
N LYS A 153 -43.11 37.03 25.31
CA LYS A 153 -43.17 36.05 24.22
C LYS A 153 -44.24 34.99 24.53
N SER A 154 -44.91 34.53 23.48
CA SER A 154 -45.90 33.45 23.53
C SER A 154 -45.74 32.55 22.30
N THR A 155 -46.38 31.39 22.33
CA THR A 155 -46.38 30.44 21.20
C THR A 155 -47.74 30.44 20.51
N ILE A 156 -47.73 30.43 19.18
CA ILE A 156 -48.89 30.16 18.34
C ILE A 156 -48.68 28.81 17.66
N THR A 157 -49.56 27.86 17.95
CA THR A 157 -49.61 26.54 17.32
C THR A 157 -50.79 26.51 16.34
N VAL A 158 -50.49 26.46 15.04
CA VAL A 158 -51.49 26.24 13.99
C VAL A 158 -51.49 24.75 13.64
N LYS A 159 -52.47 24.01 14.13
CA LYS A 159 -52.67 22.59 13.86
C LYS A 159 -53.12 22.39 12.41
N SER A 160 -52.47 21.44 11.73
CA SER A 160 -52.86 21.04 10.37
C SER A 160 -54.26 20.42 10.37
N THR A 161 -54.99 20.68 9.30
CA THR A 161 -56.27 20.05 8.93
C THR A 161 -56.09 18.91 7.91
N ILE A 162 -54.83 18.53 7.64
CA ILE A 162 -54.43 17.38 6.80
C ILE A 162 -53.37 16.56 7.53
N GLN A 163 -53.61 15.27 7.71
CA GLN A 163 -52.60 14.31 8.16
C GLN A 163 -52.21 13.40 6.99
N CYS A 164 -50.93 13.44 6.61
CA CYS A 164 -50.36 12.70 5.49
C CYS A 164 -48.89 12.36 5.74
N SER A 165 -48.39 11.31 5.09
CA SER A 165 -46.99 10.84 5.19
C SER A 165 -46.41 10.56 3.82
N ASP A 166 -45.09 10.31 3.77
CA ASP A 166 -44.48 9.71 2.59
C ASP A 166 -45.01 8.29 2.36
N PHE A 167 -44.90 7.80 1.14
CA PHE A 167 -45.45 6.52 0.73
C PHE A 167 -44.50 5.78 -0.20
N THR A 168 -44.27 4.48 0.06
CA THR A 168 -43.37 3.65 -0.74
C THR A 168 -44.05 2.34 -1.10
N LYS A 169 -43.98 1.93 -2.36
CA LYS A 169 -44.43 0.61 -2.81
C LYS A 169 -43.63 0.11 -4.01
N TYR A 170 -43.69 -1.18 -4.29
CA TYR A 170 -43.16 -1.72 -5.55
C TYR A 170 -44.09 -1.43 -6.72
N TYR A 171 -43.54 -1.42 -7.93
CA TYR A 171 -44.33 -1.27 -9.16
C TYR A 171 -45.43 -2.34 -9.25
N LYS A 172 -46.60 -1.94 -9.74
CA LYS A 172 -47.86 -2.74 -9.77
C LYS A 172 -48.44 -3.20 -8.43
N ASN A 173 -47.84 -2.85 -7.30
CA ASN A 173 -48.48 -3.06 -6.02
C ASN A 173 -49.80 -2.26 -5.94
N THR A 174 -50.86 -2.88 -5.42
CA THR A 174 -52.22 -2.32 -5.38
C THR A 174 -52.48 -1.35 -4.23
N ASP A 175 -51.50 -1.14 -3.35
CA ASP A 175 -51.60 -0.22 -2.22
C ASP A 175 -51.91 1.21 -2.68
N LYS A 176 -52.79 1.85 -1.93
CA LYS A 176 -53.33 3.18 -2.21
C LYS A 176 -52.69 4.20 -1.28
N TYR A 177 -52.39 5.37 -1.80
CA TYR A 177 -52.03 6.52 -0.98
C TYR A 177 -53.27 7.02 -0.25
N TYR A 178 -53.11 7.52 0.98
CA TYR A 178 -54.22 8.11 1.71
C TYR A 178 -53.78 9.30 2.55
N SER A 179 -54.75 10.14 2.89
CA SER A 179 -54.60 11.22 3.88
C SER A 179 -55.89 11.33 4.68
N ILE A 180 -55.77 11.86 5.90
CA ILE A 180 -56.89 12.12 6.81
C ILE A 180 -57.13 13.63 6.83
N PHE A 181 -58.38 14.04 6.71
CA PHE A 181 -58.76 15.45 6.63
C PHE A 181 -59.67 15.84 7.79
N TYR A 182 -59.49 17.08 8.27
CA TYR A 182 -60.24 17.66 9.37
C TYR A 182 -60.93 18.96 8.92
N ASP A 183 -62.02 19.34 9.60
CA ASP A 183 -62.63 20.65 9.45
C ASP A 183 -61.83 21.73 10.20
N LYS A 184 -62.29 22.99 10.11
CA LYS A 184 -61.71 24.14 10.83
C LYS A 184 -61.78 24.02 12.35
N LYS A 185 -62.54 23.08 12.91
CA LYS A 185 -62.68 22.85 14.35
C LYS A 185 -61.90 21.62 14.82
N GLY A 186 -61.23 20.90 13.92
CA GLY A 186 -60.50 19.68 14.21
C GLY A 186 -61.35 18.40 14.20
N ASN A 187 -62.61 18.45 13.74
CA ASN A 187 -63.42 17.24 13.57
C ASN A 187 -63.06 16.55 12.26
N LEU A 188 -63.23 15.23 12.19
CA LEU A 188 -63.04 14.49 10.94
C LEU A 188 -63.97 15.02 9.84
N LEU A 189 -63.37 15.31 8.69
CA LEU A 189 -64.09 15.79 7.53
C LEU A 189 -64.79 14.61 6.85
N LYS A 190 -66.05 14.32 7.19
CA LYS A 190 -66.80 13.16 6.70
C LYS A 190 -67.54 13.45 5.39
N SER A 191 -67.59 12.48 4.48
CA SER A 191 -68.37 12.55 3.22
C SER A 191 -68.18 13.84 2.44
N SER A 192 -66.96 14.39 2.45
CA SER A 192 -66.63 15.70 1.90
C SER A 192 -65.63 15.57 0.77
N SER A 193 -65.79 16.37 -0.28
CA SER A 193 -64.87 16.41 -1.42
C SER A 193 -63.55 17.06 -1.02
N VAL A 194 -62.44 16.33 -1.14
CA VAL A 194 -61.06 16.83 -0.99
C VAL A 194 -60.29 16.57 -2.30
N ALA A 195 -59.06 17.07 -2.43
CA ALA A 195 -58.29 16.85 -3.65
C ALA A 195 -56.87 16.33 -3.38
N PHE A 196 -56.37 15.49 -4.28
CA PHE A 196 -54.95 15.15 -4.38
C PHE A 196 -54.40 15.69 -5.70
N LYS A 197 -53.21 16.26 -5.69
CA LYS A 197 -52.44 16.60 -6.88
C LYS A 197 -51.28 15.63 -7.00
N LEU A 198 -51.21 14.90 -8.10
CA LEU A 198 -50.08 14.02 -8.42
C LEU A 198 -49.56 14.42 -9.80
N LYS A 199 -48.30 14.86 -9.87
CA LYS A 199 -47.76 15.56 -11.06
C LYS A 199 -48.62 16.80 -11.39
N ASN A 200 -49.08 16.92 -12.65
CA ASN A 200 -49.90 18.04 -13.13
C ASN A 200 -51.41 17.74 -13.11
N LYS A 201 -51.85 16.63 -12.51
CA LYS A 201 -53.26 16.24 -12.46
C LYS A 201 -53.84 16.33 -11.05
N ILE A 202 -55.03 16.90 -10.95
CA ILE A 202 -55.81 17.02 -9.72
C ILE A 202 -56.90 15.95 -9.72
N TYR A 203 -57.09 15.30 -8.58
CA TYR A 203 -58.03 14.22 -8.36
C TYR A 203 -58.94 14.58 -7.18
N ASN A 204 -60.22 14.84 -7.45
CA ASN A 204 -61.21 15.07 -6.40
C ASN A 204 -61.69 13.72 -5.85
N VAL A 205 -61.66 13.56 -4.52
CA VAL A 205 -62.00 12.32 -3.82
C VAL A 205 -62.87 12.64 -2.62
N THR A 206 -63.90 11.84 -2.38
CA THR A 206 -64.77 11.99 -1.20
C THR A 206 -64.17 11.24 -0.01
N THR A 207 -64.10 11.90 1.15
CA THR A 207 -63.67 11.28 2.41
C THR A 207 -64.72 10.30 2.96
N ASN A 208 -64.28 9.24 3.64
CA ASN A 208 -65.18 8.30 4.31
C ASN A 208 -65.60 8.78 5.72
N ASN A 209 -66.34 7.95 6.46
CA ASN A 209 -66.79 8.25 7.83
C ASN A 209 -65.65 8.46 8.86
N LYS A 210 -64.41 8.09 8.50
CA LYS A 210 -63.20 8.29 9.29
C LYS A 210 -62.35 9.47 8.79
N GLY A 211 -62.86 10.31 7.89
CA GLY A 211 -62.14 11.44 7.30
C GLY A 211 -61.02 11.04 6.32
N ILE A 212 -60.95 9.77 5.91
CA ILE A 212 -59.89 9.25 5.05
C ILE A 212 -60.30 9.39 3.58
N ALA A 213 -59.44 10.01 2.76
CA ALA A 213 -59.51 9.93 1.31
C ALA A 213 -58.34 9.10 0.76
N LYS A 214 -58.60 8.26 -0.25
CA LYS A 214 -57.61 7.35 -0.85
C LYS A 214 -57.49 7.58 -2.36
N ILE A 215 -56.28 7.49 -2.89
CA ILE A 215 -56.01 7.55 -4.33
C ILE A 215 -55.12 6.39 -4.79
N VAL A 216 -55.41 5.86 -5.98
CA VAL A 216 -54.61 4.82 -6.62
C VAL A 216 -53.39 5.44 -7.29
N ILE A 217 -52.20 4.90 -7.02
CA ILE A 217 -50.94 5.38 -7.62
C ILE A 217 -50.44 4.36 -8.64
N ASN A 218 -50.60 4.65 -9.93
CA ASN A 218 -50.18 3.79 -11.05
C ASN A 218 -49.05 4.46 -11.85
N GLN A 219 -47.93 4.71 -11.19
CA GLN A 219 -46.75 5.32 -11.83
C GLN A 219 -45.66 4.28 -12.06
N LYS A 220 -44.84 4.46 -13.11
CA LYS A 220 -43.61 3.66 -13.31
C LYS A 220 -42.63 3.90 -12.14
N PRO A 221 -41.61 3.03 -11.94
CA PRO A 221 -40.59 3.25 -10.91
C PRO A 221 -40.01 4.67 -10.94
N GLY A 222 -39.83 5.26 -9.77
CA GLY A 222 -39.37 6.64 -9.63
C GLY A 222 -39.84 7.33 -8.34
N LYS A 223 -39.34 8.55 -8.14
CA LYS A 223 -39.73 9.43 -7.03
C LYS A 223 -40.69 10.50 -7.55
N TYR A 224 -41.84 10.65 -6.91
CA TYR A 224 -42.90 11.59 -7.28
C TYR A 224 -43.29 12.43 -6.07
N SER A 225 -43.79 13.65 -6.30
CA SER A 225 -44.46 14.42 -5.26
C SER A 225 -45.98 14.24 -5.35
N ILE A 226 -46.63 14.19 -4.19
CA ILE A 226 -48.08 14.18 -4.05
C ILE A 226 -48.50 15.28 -3.10
N THR A 227 -49.48 16.07 -3.49
CA THR A 227 -50.03 17.14 -2.68
C THR A 227 -51.44 16.78 -2.25
N SER A 228 -51.72 16.86 -0.95
CA SER A 228 -53.05 16.73 -0.37
C SER A 228 -53.64 18.13 -0.15
N ILE A 229 -54.88 18.34 -0.59
CA ILE A 229 -55.57 19.63 -0.57
C ILE A 229 -56.89 19.49 0.17
N ASN A 230 -57.01 20.19 1.29
CA ASN A 230 -58.27 20.32 2.01
C ASN A 230 -59.08 21.45 1.39
N THR A 231 -60.13 21.12 0.64
CA THR A 231 -60.94 22.12 -0.09
C THR A 231 -61.72 23.06 0.84
N GLN A 232 -62.03 22.65 2.08
CA GLN A 232 -62.78 23.46 3.04
C GLN A 232 -61.92 24.52 3.74
N THR A 233 -60.65 24.21 3.99
CA THR A 233 -59.69 25.13 4.64
C THR A 233 -58.72 25.75 3.64
N SER A 234 -58.66 25.22 2.43
CA SER A 234 -57.65 25.49 1.40
C SER A 234 -56.22 25.20 1.86
N GLU A 235 -56.03 24.35 2.87
CA GLU A 235 -54.70 23.88 3.26
C GLU A 235 -54.13 22.93 2.21
N ILE A 236 -52.83 22.98 2.01
CA ILE A 236 -52.09 22.23 1.00
C ILE A 236 -50.84 21.66 1.67
N LEU A 237 -50.67 20.34 1.66
CA LEU A 237 -49.46 19.66 2.16
C LEU A 237 -48.88 18.74 1.09
N GLU A 238 -47.56 18.78 0.90
CA GLU A 238 -46.84 17.94 -0.06
C GLU A 238 -46.03 16.82 0.64
N LYS A 239 -46.02 15.63 0.02
CA LYS A 239 -45.27 14.43 0.45
C LYS A 239 -44.64 13.71 -0.74
N THR A 240 -43.73 12.80 -0.45
CA THR A 240 -43.03 11.99 -1.45
C THR A 240 -43.69 10.63 -1.63
N ILE A 241 -43.83 10.21 -2.89
CA ILE A 241 -44.11 8.82 -3.27
C ILE A 241 -42.89 8.20 -3.94
N MET A 242 -42.44 7.05 -3.44
CA MET A 242 -41.40 6.23 -4.05
C MET A 242 -41.98 4.94 -4.62
N ILE A 243 -41.90 4.78 -5.94
CA ILE A 243 -42.24 3.52 -6.61
C ILE A 243 -40.95 2.76 -6.90
N LYS A 244 -40.73 1.62 -6.23
CA LYS A 244 -39.55 0.77 -6.40
C LYS A 244 -39.68 -0.08 -7.67
N SER A 245 -38.56 -0.29 -8.36
CA SER A 245 -38.46 -1.17 -9.52
C SER A 245 -38.60 -2.65 -9.12
N LEU A 246 -39.08 -3.48 -10.04
CA LEU A 246 -39.06 -4.94 -9.92
C LEU A 246 -37.73 -5.55 -10.39
N ILE A 247 -36.90 -4.77 -11.10
CA ILE A 247 -35.62 -5.19 -11.65
C ILE A 247 -34.49 -4.72 -10.72
N VAL A 248 -33.76 -5.67 -10.15
CA VAL A 248 -32.57 -5.44 -9.30
C VAL A 248 -31.34 -5.96 -10.03
N THR A 249 -30.39 -5.07 -10.30
CA THR A 249 -29.19 -5.34 -11.11
C THR A 249 -28.14 -4.24 -10.87
N ASN A 250 -26.87 -4.55 -11.14
CA ASN A 250 -25.72 -3.68 -10.94
C ASN A 250 -24.83 -3.64 -12.19
N ASP A 251 -24.00 -2.62 -12.28
CA ASP A 251 -22.92 -2.54 -13.28
C ASP A 251 -21.97 -3.73 -13.18
N LEU A 252 -21.35 -4.09 -14.30
CA LEU A 252 -20.38 -5.19 -14.39
C LEU A 252 -19.06 -4.66 -14.96
N THR A 253 -17.95 -4.97 -14.30
CA THR A 253 -16.60 -4.77 -14.86
C THR A 253 -15.96 -6.14 -15.07
N ILE A 254 -15.45 -6.39 -16.27
CA ILE A 254 -14.69 -7.59 -16.62
C ILE A 254 -13.41 -7.22 -17.37
N ASN A 255 -12.54 -8.20 -17.52
CA ASN A 255 -11.34 -8.12 -18.36
C ASN A 255 -11.68 -8.66 -19.76
N ASP A 256 -11.05 -8.11 -20.81
CA ASP A 256 -11.20 -8.66 -22.15
C ASP A 256 -10.63 -10.08 -22.22
N ASN A 257 -11.19 -10.91 -23.11
CA ASN A 257 -10.87 -12.34 -23.24
C ASN A 257 -11.22 -13.21 -22.01
N VAL A 258 -11.86 -12.65 -20.98
CA VAL A 258 -12.42 -13.39 -19.83
C VAL A 258 -13.94 -13.23 -19.78
N PRO A 259 -14.73 -14.28 -20.08
CA PRO A 259 -16.19 -14.18 -20.07
C PRO A 259 -16.74 -13.79 -18.69
N GLY A 260 -17.56 -12.73 -18.67
CA GLY A 260 -18.29 -12.23 -17.51
C GLY A 260 -19.70 -12.78 -17.37
N LYS A 261 -20.30 -12.66 -16.18
CA LYS A 261 -21.71 -13.00 -15.95
C LYS A 261 -22.51 -11.81 -15.44
N PHE A 262 -23.34 -11.22 -16.28
CA PHE A 262 -24.31 -10.22 -15.88
C PHE A 262 -25.55 -10.90 -15.29
N SER A 263 -25.95 -10.52 -14.07
CA SER A 263 -27.08 -11.12 -13.36
C SER A 263 -28.14 -10.08 -13.01
N VAL A 264 -29.39 -10.49 -13.16
CA VAL A 264 -30.57 -9.67 -12.85
C VAL A 264 -31.48 -10.47 -11.92
N LYS A 265 -31.92 -9.86 -10.83
CA LYS A 265 -32.96 -10.40 -9.96
C LYS A 265 -34.28 -9.69 -10.22
N ILE A 266 -35.34 -10.46 -10.44
CA ILE A 266 -36.70 -9.98 -10.62
C ILE A 266 -37.50 -10.22 -9.36
N LEU A 267 -38.24 -9.19 -8.95
CA LEU A 267 -39.13 -9.21 -7.80
C LEU A 267 -40.60 -9.13 -8.24
N ASP A 268 -41.50 -9.61 -7.38
CA ASP A 268 -42.93 -9.38 -7.52
C ASP A 268 -43.37 -8.03 -6.93
N SER A 269 -44.67 -7.72 -7.01
CA SER A 269 -45.24 -6.47 -6.47
C SER A 269 -45.18 -6.35 -4.95
N THR A 270 -44.78 -7.38 -4.22
CA THR A 270 -44.57 -7.36 -2.77
C THR A 270 -43.09 -7.25 -2.38
N GLY A 271 -42.18 -7.38 -3.36
CA GLY A 271 -40.74 -7.33 -3.17
C GLY A 271 -40.07 -8.70 -2.97
N ASN A 272 -40.83 -9.79 -3.15
CA ASN A 272 -40.30 -11.16 -3.06
C ASN A 272 -39.71 -11.61 -4.41
N ALA A 273 -38.83 -12.61 -4.39
CA ALA A 273 -38.22 -13.14 -5.61
C ALA A 273 -39.29 -13.75 -6.54
N SER A 274 -39.23 -13.41 -7.83
CA SER A 274 -40.20 -13.88 -8.82
C SER A 274 -39.56 -14.90 -9.78
N PRO A 275 -39.77 -16.21 -9.57
CA PRO A 275 -39.23 -17.26 -10.42
C PRO A 275 -40.01 -17.41 -11.74
N ASN A 276 -39.37 -18.05 -12.73
CA ASN A 276 -39.94 -18.40 -14.05
C ASN A 276 -40.44 -17.20 -14.88
N GLN A 277 -39.92 -16.01 -14.61
CA GLN A 277 -40.27 -14.79 -15.35
C GLN A 277 -39.41 -14.65 -16.60
N LYS A 278 -40.05 -14.38 -17.74
CA LYS A 278 -39.37 -14.06 -19.00
C LYS A 278 -38.96 -12.58 -19.00
N ILE A 279 -37.68 -12.32 -19.22
CA ILE A 279 -37.10 -10.98 -19.34
C ILE A 279 -36.36 -10.84 -20.68
N SER A 280 -36.23 -9.60 -21.16
CA SER A 280 -35.39 -9.27 -22.31
C SER A 280 -34.18 -8.47 -21.83
N ILE A 281 -32.98 -8.90 -22.23
CA ILE A 281 -31.74 -8.18 -21.97
C ILE A 281 -31.18 -7.72 -23.31
N ASN A 282 -30.99 -6.40 -23.48
CA ASN A 282 -30.42 -5.81 -24.68
C ASN A 282 -28.98 -5.37 -24.42
N LEU A 283 -28.05 -5.82 -25.27
CA LEU A 283 -26.63 -5.47 -25.21
C LEU A 283 -26.13 -5.23 -26.63
N ASN A 284 -25.57 -4.05 -26.91
CA ASN A 284 -25.08 -3.65 -28.23
C ASN A 284 -26.08 -3.87 -29.38
N GLY A 285 -27.36 -3.53 -29.14
CA GLY A 285 -28.43 -3.68 -30.14
C GLY A 285 -28.95 -5.11 -30.32
N LYS A 286 -28.34 -6.13 -29.68
CA LYS A 286 -28.82 -7.51 -29.69
C LYS A 286 -29.66 -7.82 -28.45
N SER A 287 -30.82 -8.43 -28.66
CA SER A 287 -31.76 -8.81 -27.61
C SER A 287 -31.63 -10.28 -27.21
N TYR A 288 -31.64 -10.57 -25.92
CA TYR A 288 -31.53 -11.89 -25.33
C TYR A 288 -32.73 -12.16 -24.41
N ALA A 289 -33.55 -13.16 -24.74
CA ALA A 289 -34.60 -13.64 -23.84
C ALA A 289 -34.01 -14.55 -22.76
N LYS A 290 -34.29 -14.28 -21.49
CA LYS A 290 -33.87 -15.09 -20.34
C LYS A 290 -35.04 -15.36 -19.42
N THR A 291 -34.98 -16.48 -18.68
CA THR A 291 -35.99 -16.86 -17.69
C THR A 291 -35.34 -16.90 -16.31
N THR A 292 -36.04 -16.37 -15.29
CA THR A 292 -35.52 -16.38 -13.91
C THR A 292 -35.61 -17.77 -13.27
N ASN A 293 -34.61 -18.12 -12.47
CA ASN A 293 -34.57 -19.36 -11.69
C ASN A 293 -35.43 -19.26 -10.41
N LYS A 294 -35.38 -20.30 -9.54
CA LYS A 294 -36.10 -20.36 -8.26
C LYS A 294 -35.85 -19.17 -7.31
N ASN A 295 -34.70 -18.51 -7.42
CA ASN A 295 -34.32 -17.35 -6.61
C ASN A 295 -34.69 -16.01 -7.30
N GLY A 296 -35.43 -16.06 -8.40
CA GLY A 296 -35.78 -14.90 -9.22
C GLY A 296 -34.62 -14.34 -10.04
N ILE A 297 -33.55 -15.12 -10.27
CA ILE A 297 -32.34 -14.63 -10.94
C ILE A 297 -32.24 -15.16 -12.38
N ALA A 298 -31.99 -14.27 -13.32
CA ALA A 298 -31.60 -14.57 -14.69
C ALA A 298 -30.18 -14.05 -14.97
N SER A 299 -29.45 -14.69 -15.87
CA SER A 299 -28.06 -14.29 -16.19
C SER A 299 -27.74 -14.35 -17.68
N LEU A 300 -26.83 -13.47 -18.11
CA LEU A 300 -26.27 -13.41 -19.45
C LEU A 300 -24.73 -13.43 -19.36
N THR A 301 -24.10 -14.32 -20.11
CA THR A 301 -22.65 -14.33 -20.29
C THR A 301 -22.24 -13.18 -21.21
N ILE A 302 -21.21 -12.44 -20.82
CA ILE A 302 -20.68 -11.27 -21.51
C ILE A 302 -19.28 -11.59 -21.99
N ASP A 303 -19.08 -11.60 -23.29
CA ASP A 303 -17.77 -11.79 -23.93
C ASP A 303 -17.65 -10.75 -25.03
N LEU A 304 -17.04 -9.61 -24.70
CA LEU A 304 -16.93 -8.43 -25.54
C LEU A 304 -15.48 -7.95 -25.50
N LYS A 305 -15.04 -7.23 -26.55
CA LYS A 305 -13.72 -6.58 -26.55
C LYS A 305 -13.66 -5.43 -25.55
N ALA A 306 -12.46 -5.00 -25.19
CA ALA A 306 -12.23 -3.84 -24.32
C ALA A 306 -13.08 -2.62 -24.76
N GLY A 307 -13.78 -2.00 -23.80
CA GLY A 307 -14.72 -0.93 -24.09
C GLY A 307 -15.74 -0.70 -22.97
N THR A 308 -16.55 0.34 -23.14
CA THR A 308 -17.71 0.61 -22.28
C THR A 308 -18.99 0.35 -23.08
N TYR A 309 -19.87 -0.46 -22.54
CA TYR A 309 -21.15 -0.82 -23.15
C TYR A 309 -22.31 -0.53 -22.21
N THR A 310 -23.48 -0.28 -22.77
CA THR A 310 -24.72 -0.20 -22.01
C THR A 310 -25.50 -1.49 -22.20
N ILE A 311 -25.88 -2.10 -21.08
CA ILE A 311 -26.80 -3.24 -21.05
C ILE A 311 -28.13 -2.76 -20.48
N THR A 312 -29.24 -3.11 -21.11
CA THR A 312 -30.58 -2.72 -20.65
C THR A 312 -31.42 -3.96 -20.43
N THR A 313 -31.91 -4.15 -19.22
CA THR A 313 -32.90 -5.18 -18.92
C THR A 313 -34.30 -4.60 -18.99
N GLU A 314 -35.19 -5.30 -19.67
CA GLU A 314 -36.60 -5.00 -19.79
C GLU A 314 -37.44 -6.15 -19.22
N TYR A 315 -38.36 -5.78 -18.33
CA TYR A 315 -39.35 -6.68 -17.74
C TYR A 315 -40.61 -5.88 -17.47
N ASP A 316 -41.76 -6.42 -17.86
CA ASP A 316 -43.07 -5.86 -17.53
C ASP A 316 -43.25 -4.36 -17.85
N GLY A 317 -42.69 -3.92 -18.99
CA GLY A 317 -42.78 -2.54 -19.49
C GLY A 317 -41.90 -1.50 -18.75
N ILE A 318 -41.05 -1.96 -17.83
CA ILE A 318 -40.02 -1.15 -17.17
C ILE A 318 -38.62 -1.57 -17.64
N LYS A 319 -37.70 -0.60 -17.67
CA LYS A 319 -36.32 -0.79 -18.13
C LYS A 319 -35.34 -0.38 -17.02
N ASN A 320 -34.26 -1.12 -16.88
CA ASN A 320 -33.11 -0.76 -16.06
C ASN A 320 -31.84 -0.87 -16.92
N SER A 321 -30.98 0.15 -16.91
CA SER A 321 -29.74 0.15 -17.68
C SER A 321 -28.53 0.18 -16.77
N ASN A 322 -27.55 -0.66 -17.10
CA ASN A 322 -26.29 -0.78 -16.38
C ASN A 322 -25.12 -0.55 -17.35
N LYS A 323 -23.97 -0.19 -16.78
CA LYS A 323 -22.71 -0.07 -17.50
C LYS A 323 -21.95 -1.39 -17.42
N ILE A 324 -21.54 -1.89 -18.59
CA ILE A 324 -20.56 -2.98 -18.72
C ILE A 324 -19.23 -2.34 -19.09
N THR A 325 -18.20 -2.53 -18.27
CA THR A 325 -16.83 -2.06 -18.55
C THR A 325 -15.95 -3.28 -18.81
N VAL A 326 -15.44 -3.41 -20.03
CA VAL A 326 -14.44 -4.41 -20.37
C VAL A 326 -13.08 -3.72 -20.39
N LYS A 327 -12.19 -4.09 -19.47
CA LYS A 327 -10.81 -3.58 -19.40
C LYS A 327 -9.93 -4.32 -20.39
N LYS A 328 -9.05 -3.60 -21.09
CA LYS A 328 -7.98 -4.22 -21.87
C LYS A 328 -6.98 -4.88 -20.92
N VAL A 329 -6.67 -6.15 -21.13
CA VAL A 329 -5.62 -6.89 -20.42
C VAL A 329 -4.31 -6.72 -21.17
N ILE A 330 -3.27 -6.33 -20.43
CA ILE A 330 -1.88 -6.41 -20.88
C ILE A 330 -1.35 -7.75 -20.39
N THR A 331 -1.12 -8.66 -21.34
CA THR A 331 -0.51 -9.96 -21.10
C THR A 331 1.00 -9.78 -21.00
N THR A 332 1.56 -10.13 -19.85
CA THR A 332 2.99 -10.09 -19.55
C THR A 332 3.49 -11.51 -19.38
N ALA A 333 4.53 -11.89 -20.12
CA ALA A 333 5.16 -13.18 -19.93
C ALA A 333 6.09 -13.13 -18.71
N PHE A 334 6.08 -14.16 -17.88
CA PHE A 334 6.97 -14.25 -16.74
C PHE A 334 7.53 -15.66 -16.59
N LYS A 335 8.70 -15.73 -15.96
CA LYS A 335 9.38 -17.00 -15.68
C LYS A 335 10.05 -16.95 -14.31
N HIS A 336 9.76 -17.94 -13.48
CA HIS A 336 10.48 -18.19 -12.24
C HIS A 336 11.39 -19.38 -12.43
N THR A 337 12.67 -19.24 -12.13
CA THR A 337 13.66 -20.32 -12.25
C THR A 337 14.17 -20.67 -10.86
N THR A 338 14.22 -21.96 -10.54
CA THR A 338 14.92 -22.49 -9.37
C THR A 338 16.10 -23.35 -9.84
N LEU A 339 17.31 -23.00 -9.39
CA LEU A 339 18.53 -23.77 -9.58
C LEU A 339 18.86 -24.49 -8.28
N ILE A 340 18.78 -25.81 -8.32
CA ILE A 340 19.10 -26.70 -7.20
C ILE A 340 20.47 -27.29 -7.50
N PRO A 341 21.49 -27.16 -6.64
CA PRO A 341 22.78 -27.81 -6.86
C PRO A 341 22.55 -29.30 -7.12
N ASN A 342 23.16 -29.88 -8.15
CA ASN A 342 23.02 -31.32 -8.44
C ASN A 342 24.14 -32.16 -7.80
N TYR A 343 24.83 -31.59 -6.81
CA TYR A 343 25.93 -32.21 -6.09
C TYR A 343 25.96 -31.71 -4.65
N VAL A 344 26.71 -32.41 -3.80
CA VAL A 344 27.09 -31.97 -2.46
C VAL A 344 28.61 -32.00 -2.33
N ASN A 345 29.15 -31.16 -1.45
CA ASN A 345 30.58 -31.15 -1.18
C ASN A 345 30.88 -31.95 0.10
N VAL A 346 31.89 -32.81 0.04
CA VAL A 346 32.35 -33.66 1.15
C VAL A 346 33.84 -33.45 1.40
N THR A 347 34.23 -33.45 2.66
CA THR A 347 35.62 -33.42 3.11
C THR A 347 36.00 -34.77 3.71
N VAL A 348 37.24 -35.20 3.48
CA VAL A 348 37.87 -36.40 4.03
C VAL A 348 39.29 -36.05 4.50
N PRO A 349 39.99 -36.91 5.28
CA PRO A 349 41.32 -36.61 5.80
C PRO A 349 42.32 -36.09 4.76
N TYR A 350 42.26 -36.62 3.53
CA TYR A 350 43.08 -36.14 2.43
C TYR A 350 42.38 -36.39 1.09
N VAL A 351 42.30 -35.37 0.24
CA VAL A 351 41.75 -35.48 -1.13
C VAL A 351 42.87 -35.52 -2.14
N TYR A 352 42.88 -36.57 -2.95
CA TYR A 352 43.82 -36.69 -4.07
C TYR A 352 43.26 -36.02 -5.32
N GLU A 353 44.15 -35.64 -6.23
CA GLU A 353 43.75 -35.06 -7.51
C GLU A 353 42.90 -36.06 -8.31
N ASN A 354 41.72 -35.58 -8.73
CA ASN A 354 40.81 -36.25 -9.63
C ASN A 354 40.07 -35.17 -10.42
N TYR A 355 40.22 -35.17 -11.74
CA TYR A 355 39.70 -34.11 -12.63
C TYR A 355 38.18 -33.91 -12.53
N TYR A 356 37.42 -34.96 -12.25
CA TYR A 356 35.96 -34.92 -12.24
C TYR A 356 35.35 -34.57 -10.88
N TYR A 357 36.04 -34.94 -9.79
CA TYR A 357 35.46 -34.90 -8.44
C TYR A 357 36.20 -34.00 -7.46
N SER A 358 37.48 -33.65 -7.67
CA SER A 358 38.25 -32.91 -6.66
C SER A 358 38.14 -31.39 -6.89
N LEU A 359 37.47 -30.67 -5.97
CA LEU A 359 37.42 -29.21 -5.96
C LEU A 359 38.63 -28.58 -5.25
N LYS A 360 39.14 -29.27 -4.23
CA LYS A 360 40.35 -28.87 -3.48
C LYS A 360 41.12 -30.12 -3.07
N THR A 361 42.40 -30.20 -3.41
CA THR A 361 43.28 -31.33 -3.06
C THR A 361 44.03 -31.08 -1.74
N GLY A 362 44.54 -32.16 -1.13
CA GLY A 362 45.33 -32.11 0.10
C GLY A 362 44.53 -32.38 1.38
N PHE A 363 45.14 -32.09 2.53
CA PHE A 363 44.43 -32.04 3.82
C PHE A 363 43.35 -30.95 3.77
N ASP A 364 42.21 -31.21 4.40
CA ASP A 364 41.00 -30.37 4.28
C ASP A 364 40.58 -30.14 2.82
N GLY A 365 40.87 -31.11 1.96
CA GLY A 365 40.42 -31.13 0.58
C GLY A 365 38.91 -31.33 0.47
N ILE A 366 38.36 -30.96 -0.68
CA ILE A 366 36.92 -30.97 -0.96
C ILE A 366 36.66 -31.82 -2.20
N ILE A 367 35.76 -32.78 -2.04
CA ILE A 367 35.24 -33.65 -3.10
C ILE A 367 33.83 -33.16 -3.44
N LYS A 368 33.60 -32.89 -4.72
CA LYS A 368 32.28 -32.71 -5.31
C LYS A 368 31.67 -34.06 -5.59
N MET A 369 30.56 -34.34 -4.93
CA MET A 369 29.86 -35.62 -4.98
C MET A 369 28.49 -35.42 -5.63
N PRO A 370 28.29 -35.84 -6.90
CA PRO A 370 27.01 -35.70 -7.60
C PRO A 370 25.85 -36.38 -6.86
N LYS A 371 24.67 -35.76 -6.91
CA LYS A 371 23.41 -36.27 -6.36
C LYS A 371 22.62 -37.01 -7.43
N ASN A 372 22.12 -38.19 -7.07
CA ASN A 372 21.11 -38.89 -7.85
C ASN A 372 19.75 -38.54 -7.26
N GLU A 373 19.03 -37.67 -7.94
CA GLU A 373 17.81 -37.03 -7.44
C GLU A 373 16.60 -37.53 -8.22
N LEU A 374 15.48 -37.68 -7.51
CA LEU A 374 14.16 -37.95 -8.03
C LEU A 374 13.30 -36.68 -7.88
N PHE A 375 12.67 -36.28 -8.98
CA PHE A 375 11.74 -35.15 -9.05
C PHE A 375 10.35 -35.68 -9.38
N THR A 376 9.41 -35.50 -8.44
CA THR A 376 8.00 -35.83 -8.65
C THR A 376 7.23 -34.55 -8.88
N VAL A 377 6.83 -34.31 -10.14
CA VAL A 377 6.13 -33.12 -10.60
C VAL A 377 4.63 -33.42 -10.69
N GLU A 378 3.81 -32.69 -9.95
CA GLU A 378 2.36 -32.75 -9.99
C GLU A 378 1.79 -31.50 -10.67
N VAL A 379 1.07 -31.67 -11.79
CA VAL A 379 0.41 -30.60 -12.55
C VAL A 379 -0.95 -31.09 -13.03
N GLY A 380 -2.01 -30.31 -12.83
CA GLY A 380 -3.35 -30.65 -13.32
C GLY A 380 -3.91 -31.97 -12.80
N GLY A 381 -3.48 -32.43 -11.61
CA GLY A 381 -3.85 -33.73 -11.03
C GLY A 381 -3.13 -34.94 -11.63
N LYS A 382 -2.19 -34.73 -12.56
CA LYS A 382 -1.28 -35.77 -13.08
C LYS A 382 0.07 -35.70 -12.37
N THR A 383 0.75 -36.84 -12.26
CA THR A 383 2.07 -36.95 -11.63
C THR A 383 3.09 -37.46 -12.64
N TYR A 384 4.24 -36.80 -12.70
CA TYR A 384 5.37 -37.12 -13.58
C TYR A 384 6.63 -37.30 -12.74
N ARG A 385 7.48 -38.24 -13.12
CA ARG A 385 8.72 -38.54 -12.39
C ARG A 385 9.94 -38.38 -13.30
N PHE A 386 10.90 -37.59 -12.84
CA PHE A 386 12.18 -37.37 -13.51
C PHE A 386 13.33 -37.72 -12.58
N SER A 387 14.46 -38.13 -13.13
CA SER A 387 15.65 -38.44 -12.35
C SER A 387 16.93 -37.97 -13.01
N THR A 388 17.94 -37.62 -12.21
CA THR A 388 19.29 -37.28 -12.72
C THR A 388 20.12 -38.51 -13.05
N ALA A 389 19.82 -39.65 -12.42
CA ALA A 389 20.40 -40.96 -12.70
C ALA A 389 19.33 -42.05 -12.61
N ARG A 390 19.61 -43.25 -13.15
CA ARG A 390 18.69 -44.39 -13.05
C ARG A 390 18.48 -44.78 -11.59
N VAL A 391 17.22 -44.79 -11.15
CA VAL A 391 16.83 -45.21 -9.81
C VAL A 391 16.18 -46.60 -9.89
N ASN A 392 16.75 -47.58 -9.18
CA ASN A 392 16.24 -48.94 -9.18
C ASN A 392 14.83 -49.02 -8.56
N GLY A 393 13.92 -49.70 -9.25
CA GLY A 393 12.54 -49.90 -8.77
C GLY A 393 11.60 -48.71 -8.93
N ILE A 394 12.07 -47.59 -9.50
CA ILE A 394 11.25 -46.40 -9.75
C ILE A 394 11.22 -46.08 -11.25
N ASP A 395 10.04 -46.17 -11.84
CA ASP A 395 9.82 -45.70 -13.22
C ASP A 395 9.90 -44.17 -13.26
N SER A 396 10.90 -43.65 -13.96
CA SER A 396 11.21 -42.23 -14.07
C SER A 396 11.92 -41.90 -15.38
N THR A 397 11.69 -40.71 -15.89
CA THR A 397 12.36 -40.20 -17.10
C THR A 397 13.74 -39.64 -16.72
N LEU A 398 14.80 -40.20 -17.30
CA LEU A 398 16.15 -39.68 -17.12
C LEU A 398 16.31 -38.33 -17.83
N LEU A 399 16.73 -37.29 -17.10
CA LEU A 399 16.89 -35.94 -17.66
C LEU A 399 17.94 -35.91 -18.79
N GLY A 400 19.14 -36.43 -18.53
CA GLY A 400 20.23 -36.47 -19.52
C GLY A 400 20.53 -35.09 -20.11
N LEU A 401 20.69 -35.00 -21.44
CA LEU A 401 20.94 -33.75 -22.17
C LEU A 401 19.66 -33.06 -22.67
N ARG A 402 18.47 -33.54 -22.27
CA ARG A 402 17.18 -33.00 -22.75
C ARG A 402 16.50 -32.18 -21.65
N SER A 403 15.80 -31.16 -22.08
CA SER A 403 14.83 -30.42 -21.28
C SER A 403 13.43 -30.98 -21.52
N TYR A 404 12.60 -31.03 -20.48
CA TYR A 404 11.23 -31.53 -20.54
C TYR A 404 10.27 -30.46 -20.06
N LEU A 405 9.26 -30.14 -20.86
CA LEU A 405 8.17 -29.22 -20.53
C LEU A 405 6.91 -30.03 -20.18
N ILE A 406 6.40 -29.79 -18.97
CA ILE A 406 5.13 -30.30 -18.46
C ILE A 406 4.10 -29.16 -18.56
N PRO A 407 3.14 -29.21 -19.50
CA PRO A 407 2.18 -28.14 -19.70
C PRO A 407 1.20 -27.95 -18.52
N LEU A 408 0.89 -26.70 -18.16
CA LEU A 408 -0.09 -26.39 -17.08
C LEU A 408 -1.53 -26.79 -17.44
N ASP A 409 -1.85 -26.85 -18.72
CA ASP A 409 -3.17 -27.25 -19.24
C ASP A 409 -3.40 -28.77 -19.20
N GLY A 410 -2.38 -29.55 -18.81
CA GLY A 410 -2.45 -31.00 -18.74
C GLY A 410 -2.29 -31.72 -20.07
N SER A 411 -1.89 -31.01 -21.15
CA SER A 411 -1.48 -31.62 -22.42
C SER A 411 -0.19 -32.44 -22.29
N ASP A 412 0.18 -33.17 -23.34
CA ASP A 412 1.30 -34.12 -23.31
C ASP A 412 2.66 -33.42 -23.14
N ILE A 413 3.60 -34.12 -22.49
CA ILE A 413 4.96 -33.62 -22.24
C ILE A 413 5.67 -33.35 -23.57
N GLU A 414 6.32 -32.18 -23.66
CA GLU A 414 7.24 -31.83 -24.75
C GLU A 414 8.68 -31.96 -24.28
N ASN A 415 9.61 -32.28 -25.17
CA ASN A 415 11.04 -32.30 -24.83
C ASN A 415 11.91 -31.83 -26.00
N SER A 416 13.05 -31.23 -25.67
CA SER A 416 13.99 -30.67 -26.64
C SER A 416 15.42 -30.69 -26.07
N MET A 417 16.43 -30.81 -26.93
CA MET A 417 17.83 -30.55 -26.55
C MET A 417 18.12 -29.05 -26.41
N ASP A 418 17.42 -28.22 -27.21
CA ASP A 418 17.45 -26.77 -27.07
C ASP A 418 16.23 -26.32 -26.28
N LYS A 419 16.44 -25.90 -25.03
CA LYS A 419 15.40 -25.45 -24.10
C LYS A 419 14.57 -24.28 -24.66
N ASN A 420 15.14 -23.45 -25.54
CA ASN A 420 14.44 -22.29 -26.12
C ASN A 420 13.26 -22.66 -27.03
N ASN A 421 13.18 -23.91 -27.47
CA ASN A 421 12.05 -24.42 -28.25
C ASN A 421 10.82 -24.71 -27.39
N LEU A 422 10.97 -24.80 -26.06
CA LEU A 422 9.90 -25.12 -25.12
C LEU A 422 9.21 -23.84 -24.64
N LYS A 423 8.17 -23.37 -25.36
CA LYS A 423 7.56 -22.05 -25.16
C LYS A 423 6.16 -22.03 -24.53
N LYS A 424 5.56 -23.20 -24.28
CA LYS A 424 4.21 -23.32 -23.69
C LYS A 424 4.21 -23.01 -22.19
N ASP A 425 3.08 -22.59 -21.65
CA ASP A 425 2.96 -22.36 -20.21
C ASP A 425 3.08 -23.71 -19.47
N GLY A 426 3.99 -23.82 -18.50
CA GLY A 426 4.43 -25.11 -17.98
C GLY A 426 5.57 -25.08 -16.97
N ILE A 427 5.89 -26.25 -16.45
CA ILE A 427 7.15 -26.53 -15.76
C ILE A 427 8.16 -27.05 -16.78
N VAL A 428 9.33 -26.44 -16.90
CA VAL A 428 10.46 -27.00 -17.66
C VAL A 428 11.53 -27.47 -16.69
N ILE A 429 11.83 -28.76 -16.70
CA ILE A 429 12.91 -29.36 -15.90
C ILE A 429 14.09 -29.71 -16.80
N SER A 430 15.31 -29.41 -16.35
CA SER A 430 16.55 -29.64 -17.12
C SER A 430 17.72 -29.92 -16.19
N ALA A 431 18.61 -30.82 -16.60
CA ALA A 431 19.94 -30.91 -16.00
C ALA A 431 20.88 -29.96 -16.74
N ILE A 432 21.38 -28.95 -16.04
CA ILE A 432 22.49 -28.10 -16.51
C ILE A 432 23.73 -28.44 -15.68
N HIS A 433 24.86 -27.77 -15.91
CA HIS A 433 26.15 -28.14 -15.31
C HIS A 433 26.08 -28.51 -13.82
N ASP A 434 26.10 -27.52 -12.93
CA ASP A 434 26.19 -27.72 -11.48
C ASP A 434 24.83 -27.74 -10.80
N TYR A 435 23.76 -27.76 -11.60
CA TYR A 435 22.40 -27.57 -11.14
C TYR A 435 21.38 -28.42 -11.90
N THR A 436 20.33 -28.81 -11.19
CA THR A 436 19.04 -29.10 -11.81
C THR A 436 18.25 -27.80 -11.86
N GLU A 437 17.83 -27.40 -13.06
CA GLU A 437 17.08 -26.17 -13.33
C GLU A 437 15.59 -26.48 -13.53
N ILE A 438 14.75 -25.75 -12.79
CA ILE A 438 13.29 -25.81 -12.88
C ILE A 438 12.77 -24.43 -13.25
N ASP A 439 12.17 -24.30 -14.44
CA ASP A 439 11.47 -23.08 -14.85
C ASP A 439 9.96 -23.27 -14.72
N TYR A 440 9.30 -22.40 -13.96
CA TYR A 440 7.87 -22.14 -14.13
C TYR A 440 7.71 -20.99 -15.13
N GLN A 441 7.08 -21.23 -16.27
CA GLN A 441 6.83 -20.21 -17.30
C GLN A 441 5.34 -20.06 -17.57
N SER A 442 4.86 -18.81 -17.61
CA SER A 442 3.44 -18.49 -17.79
C SER A 442 3.25 -17.03 -18.25
N LYS A 443 1.99 -16.61 -18.39
CA LYS A 443 1.60 -15.26 -18.80
C LYS A 443 0.45 -14.73 -17.95
N THR A 444 0.43 -13.43 -17.69
CA THR A 444 -0.67 -12.82 -16.94
C THR A 444 -1.99 -12.82 -17.73
N HIS A 445 -3.09 -13.06 -17.00
CA HIS A 445 -4.45 -13.01 -17.54
C HIS A 445 -5.28 -11.84 -16.95
N GLU A 446 -4.68 -11.05 -16.07
CA GLU A 446 -5.25 -9.85 -15.47
C GLU A 446 -4.18 -8.74 -15.45
N ASN A 447 -4.60 -7.47 -15.40
CA ASN A 447 -3.67 -6.34 -15.28
C ASN A 447 -3.02 -6.22 -13.89
N THR A 448 -3.54 -6.93 -12.91
CA THR A 448 -2.93 -7.10 -11.60
C THR A 448 -2.95 -8.58 -11.34
N ALA A 449 -1.79 -9.22 -11.22
CA ALA A 449 -1.67 -10.66 -11.05
C ALA A 449 -0.72 -10.99 -9.89
N LEU A 450 -0.94 -12.15 -9.29
CA LEU A 450 -0.10 -12.72 -8.25
C LEU A 450 0.52 -14.02 -8.76
N PHE A 451 1.84 -14.10 -8.75
CA PHE A 451 2.57 -15.36 -8.86
C PHE A 451 3.28 -15.65 -7.52
N GLY A 452 3.22 -16.89 -7.06
CA GLY A 452 3.80 -17.31 -5.79
C GLY A 452 4.66 -18.56 -5.91
N PHE A 453 5.77 -18.56 -5.20
CA PHE A 453 6.66 -19.69 -4.99
C PHE A 453 6.85 -19.90 -3.49
N TYR A 454 6.74 -21.12 -2.99
CA TYR A 454 7.21 -21.43 -1.65
C TYR A 454 7.74 -22.87 -1.55
N ALA A 455 8.76 -23.05 -0.71
CA ALA A 455 9.37 -24.32 -0.39
C ALA A 455 8.90 -24.77 1.00
N SER A 456 8.35 -25.98 1.09
CA SER A 456 7.98 -26.61 2.35
C SER A 456 8.43 -28.06 2.39
N LYS A 457 8.57 -28.60 3.60
CA LYS A 457 8.92 -30.01 3.78
C LYS A 457 7.96 -30.97 3.08
N GLY A 458 8.54 -31.95 2.40
CA GLY A 458 7.82 -33.11 1.87
C GLY A 458 7.53 -34.17 2.93
N LEU A 459 6.77 -35.19 2.53
CA LEU A 459 6.77 -36.49 3.21
C LEU A 459 8.13 -37.17 2.89
N ASP A 460 8.74 -37.85 3.86
CA ASP A 460 9.94 -38.69 3.69
C ASP A 460 11.20 -37.99 3.11
N GLN A 461 11.93 -37.29 3.99
CA GLN A 461 13.29 -36.74 3.74
C GLN A 461 13.49 -35.80 2.52
N GLY A 462 12.45 -35.51 1.74
CA GLY A 462 12.49 -34.62 0.58
C GLY A 462 11.93 -33.21 0.82
N GLU A 463 12.20 -32.32 -0.13
CA GLU A 463 11.70 -30.94 -0.14
C GLU A 463 10.62 -30.76 -1.20
N THR A 464 9.63 -29.89 -0.96
CA THR A 464 8.53 -29.69 -1.91
C THR A 464 8.37 -28.22 -2.28
N PHE A 465 8.49 -27.94 -3.58
CA PHE A 465 8.25 -26.63 -4.15
C PHE A 465 6.81 -26.50 -4.65
N TYR A 466 6.17 -25.41 -4.29
CA TYR A 466 4.81 -25.07 -4.71
C TYR A 466 4.83 -23.83 -5.58
N TYR A 467 4.14 -23.91 -6.72
CA TYR A 467 3.95 -22.82 -7.64
C TYR A 467 2.46 -22.48 -7.72
N MET A 468 2.12 -21.21 -7.52
CA MET A 468 0.74 -20.75 -7.54
C MET A 468 0.56 -19.50 -8.37
N GLU A 469 -0.61 -19.39 -8.97
CA GLU A 469 -1.10 -18.15 -9.57
C GLU A 469 -2.41 -17.76 -8.90
N ASN A 470 -2.47 -16.50 -8.45
CA ASN A 470 -3.59 -15.93 -7.71
C ASN A 470 -3.93 -16.73 -6.46
N ASP A 471 -4.97 -17.57 -6.50
CA ASP A 471 -5.42 -18.40 -5.38
C ASP A 471 -5.24 -19.91 -5.64
N LYS A 472 -4.61 -20.31 -6.74
CA LYS A 472 -4.50 -21.73 -7.15
C LYS A 472 -3.05 -22.18 -7.19
N VAL A 473 -2.76 -23.25 -6.49
CA VAL A 473 -1.53 -24.03 -6.68
C VAL A 473 -1.70 -24.77 -8.01
N LEU A 474 -0.84 -24.46 -8.97
CA LEU A 474 -0.89 -25.02 -10.33
C LEU A 474 0.13 -26.14 -10.53
N ALA A 475 1.25 -26.07 -9.81
CA ALA A 475 2.26 -27.11 -9.83
C ALA A 475 2.85 -27.34 -8.42
N LYS A 476 3.23 -28.58 -8.16
CA LYS A 476 3.98 -29.01 -6.98
C LYS A 476 5.12 -29.91 -7.42
N ILE A 477 6.31 -29.73 -6.89
CA ILE A 477 7.48 -30.53 -7.24
C ILE A 477 8.12 -31.03 -5.96
N ASN A 478 8.06 -32.34 -5.72
CA ASN A 478 8.78 -32.98 -4.64
C ASN A 478 10.15 -33.44 -5.13
N ILE A 479 11.19 -33.16 -4.34
CA ILE A 479 12.59 -33.39 -4.64
C ILE A 479 13.16 -34.31 -3.58
N GLN A 480 13.78 -35.40 -4.01
CA GLN A 480 14.38 -36.38 -3.12
C GLN A 480 15.74 -36.83 -3.66
N THR A 481 16.81 -36.61 -2.91
CA THR A 481 18.10 -37.25 -3.17
C THR A 481 18.03 -38.74 -2.77
N VAL A 482 18.18 -39.64 -3.73
CA VAL A 482 18.06 -41.08 -3.49
C VAL A 482 19.39 -41.66 -3.01
N ASN A 483 20.48 -41.29 -3.68
CA ASN A 483 21.86 -41.65 -3.32
C ASN A 483 22.84 -40.70 -4.04
N TYR A 484 24.12 -41.04 -4.00
CA TYR A 484 25.20 -40.20 -4.52
C TYR A 484 26.12 -40.98 -5.47
N ASP A 485 26.78 -40.27 -6.38
CA ASP A 485 27.95 -40.80 -7.09
C ASP A 485 29.19 -40.71 -6.18
N GLU A 486 29.45 -41.80 -5.48
CA GLU A 486 30.52 -41.90 -4.48
C GLU A 486 31.91 -42.19 -5.07
N LEU A 487 32.08 -42.24 -6.40
CA LEU A 487 33.33 -42.70 -7.02
C LEU A 487 34.55 -41.87 -6.61
N GLY A 488 34.42 -40.53 -6.63
CA GLY A 488 35.50 -39.62 -6.21
C GLY A 488 35.85 -39.74 -4.72
N LEU A 489 34.85 -40.00 -3.89
CA LEU A 489 35.01 -40.24 -2.46
C LEU A 489 35.77 -41.56 -2.21
N LYS A 490 35.28 -42.66 -2.80
CA LYS A 490 35.90 -43.98 -2.70
C LYS A 490 37.34 -43.96 -3.18
N TYR A 491 37.65 -43.27 -4.28
CA TYR A 491 39.02 -43.11 -4.77
C TYR A 491 39.95 -42.45 -3.74
N SER A 492 39.53 -41.33 -3.14
CA SER A 492 40.35 -40.61 -2.17
C SER A 492 40.56 -41.41 -0.89
N ILE A 493 39.50 -42.05 -0.38
CA ILE A 493 39.56 -42.92 0.81
C ILE A 493 40.46 -44.13 0.54
N SER A 494 40.26 -44.86 -0.56
CA SER A 494 41.09 -46.02 -0.90
C SER A 494 42.57 -45.66 -0.92
N LYS A 495 42.92 -44.53 -1.56
CA LYS A 495 44.33 -44.10 -1.67
C LYS A 495 44.91 -43.64 -0.33
N PHE A 496 44.12 -42.97 0.51
CA PHE A 496 44.57 -42.53 1.84
C PHE A 496 44.84 -43.70 2.79
N TYR A 497 43.97 -44.71 2.79
CA TYR A 497 44.08 -45.88 3.67
C TYR A 497 44.86 -47.07 3.06
N GLY A 498 45.48 -46.88 1.88
CA GLY A 498 46.26 -47.94 1.22
C GLY A 498 45.41 -49.16 0.81
N ARG A 499 44.17 -48.94 0.41
CA ARG A 499 43.19 -49.95 -0.04
C ARG A 499 42.97 -49.88 -1.56
N ALA A 500 42.44 -50.95 -2.15
CA ALA A 500 42.02 -50.94 -3.53
C ALA A 500 40.60 -50.36 -3.66
N LEU A 501 40.27 -49.73 -4.79
CA LEU A 501 38.89 -49.28 -5.05
C LEU A 501 37.89 -50.45 -5.06
N TYR A 502 38.35 -51.62 -5.50
CA TYR A 502 37.57 -52.87 -5.52
C TYR A 502 37.17 -53.37 -4.12
N ASP A 503 37.85 -52.95 -3.05
CA ASP A 503 37.51 -53.35 -1.68
C ASP A 503 36.08 -52.94 -1.29
N PHE A 504 35.56 -51.83 -1.85
CA PHE A 504 34.18 -51.36 -1.60
C PHE A 504 33.08 -52.30 -2.12
N ASN A 505 33.41 -53.36 -2.87
CA ASN A 505 32.43 -54.34 -3.33
C ASN A 505 32.06 -55.40 -2.28
N TYR A 506 32.90 -55.57 -1.25
CA TYR A 506 32.72 -56.60 -0.21
C TYR A 506 33.09 -56.13 1.20
N LYS A 507 33.65 -54.93 1.37
CA LYS A 507 33.90 -54.29 2.67
C LYS A 507 33.07 -53.02 2.84
N THR A 508 32.74 -52.71 4.08
CA THR A 508 32.03 -51.49 4.45
C THR A 508 32.96 -50.27 4.46
N TYR A 509 32.40 -49.06 4.47
CA TYR A 509 33.20 -47.84 4.68
C TYR A 509 33.92 -47.85 6.03
N ASP A 510 33.31 -48.45 7.07
CA ASP A 510 33.88 -48.51 8.41
C ASP A 510 35.16 -49.35 8.44
N GLU A 511 35.12 -50.52 7.80
CA GLU A 511 36.27 -51.43 7.67
C GLU A 511 37.40 -50.81 6.84
N ILE A 512 37.07 -50.09 5.76
CA ILE A 512 38.05 -49.44 4.89
C ILE A 512 38.73 -48.26 5.59
N THR A 513 37.97 -47.49 6.37
CA THR A 513 38.45 -46.29 7.07
C THR A 513 39.09 -46.58 8.44
N LEU A 514 39.24 -47.85 8.82
CA LEU A 514 39.75 -48.28 10.13
C LEU A 514 38.93 -47.68 11.29
N HIS A 515 37.61 -47.73 11.18
CA HIS A 515 36.64 -47.18 12.14
C HIS A 515 36.69 -45.65 12.30
N ASN A 516 37.05 -44.92 11.24
CA ASN A 516 37.14 -43.45 11.24
C ASN A 516 36.12 -42.80 10.29
N LEU A 517 34.86 -43.26 10.34
CA LEU A 517 33.76 -42.70 9.54
C LEU A 517 33.50 -41.22 9.82
N GLU A 518 33.71 -40.77 11.06
CA GLU A 518 33.50 -39.38 11.47
C GLU A 518 34.40 -38.37 10.73
N SER A 519 35.46 -38.85 10.07
CA SER A 519 36.32 -38.03 9.24
C SER A 519 35.68 -37.62 7.90
N ILE A 520 34.60 -38.30 7.49
CA ILE A 520 33.87 -38.00 6.26
C ILE A 520 32.71 -37.07 6.62
N ARG A 521 32.81 -35.81 6.17
CA ARG A 521 31.89 -34.73 6.59
C ARG A 521 31.38 -33.94 5.40
N PHE A 522 30.15 -33.44 5.48
CA PHE A 522 29.68 -32.43 4.54
C PHE A 522 30.53 -31.16 4.68
N ALA A 523 31.05 -30.65 3.56
CA ALA A 523 32.00 -29.56 3.56
C ALA A 523 31.42 -28.24 4.08
N ASN A 524 30.12 -28.01 3.83
CA ASN A 524 29.42 -26.77 4.22
C ASN A 524 29.10 -26.76 5.72
N THR A 525 28.48 -27.84 6.23
CA THR A 525 27.98 -27.90 7.61
C THR A 525 29.00 -28.47 8.59
N LYS A 526 30.04 -29.14 8.11
CA LYS A 526 31.03 -29.90 8.90
C LYS A 526 30.43 -31.06 9.70
N ILE A 527 29.17 -31.42 9.45
CA ILE A 527 28.49 -32.55 10.08
C ILE A 527 28.94 -33.84 9.38
N PRO A 528 29.18 -34.95 10.12
CA PRO A 528 29.46 -36.26 9.52
C PRO A 528 28.39 -36.69 8.52
N VAL A 529 28.80 -37.36 7.45
CA VAL A 529 27.83 -37.97 6.53
C VAL A 529 27.18 -39.19 7.17
N GLU A 530 25.91 -39.43 6.86
CA GLU A 530 25.19 -40.60 7.34
C GLU A 530 25.42 -41.80 6.39
N PHE A 531 25.41 -43.01 6.94
CA PHE A 531 25.62 -44.25 6.18
C PHE A 531 24.44 -45.18 6.34
N SER A 532 24.20 -46.00 5.32
CA SER A 532 23.20 -47.07 5.37
C SER A 532 23.41 -47.97 6.60
N TYR A 533 22.37 -48.73 6.99
CA TYR A 533 22.44 -49.67 8.12
C TYR A 533 23.65 -50.63 8.02
N TYR A 534 24.00 -51.06 6.80
CA TYR A 534 25.16 -51.92 6.53
C TYR A 534 26.45 -51.15 6.20
N MET A 535 26.44 -49.82 6.25
CA MET A 535 27.59 -48.93 6.05
C MET A 535 28.30 -49.08 4.69
N ASN A 536 27.58 -49.53 3.65
CA ASN A 536 28.14 -49.81 2.32
C ASN A 536 28.01 -48.64 1.34
N TYR A 537 27.17 -47.67 1.66
CA TYR A 537 26.91 -46.47 0.88
C TYR A 537 26.33 -45.39 1.81
N ILE A 538 26.45 -44.14 1.37
CA ILE A 538 25.96 -42.95 2.05
C ILE A 538 24.44 -42.89 1.91
N VAL A 539 23.78 -42.65 3.04
CA VAL A 539 22.34 -42.31 3.11
C VAL A 539 22.23 -40.97 3.80
N GLY A 540 21.15 -40.23 3.59
CA GLY A 540 20.97 -38.92 4.22
C GLY A 540 21.38 -37.75 3.32
N TYR A 541 21.23 -36.54 3.86
CA TYR A 541 21.17 -35.29 3.11
C TYR A 541 21.94 -34.20 3.85
N PRO A 542 22.43 -33.16 3.17
CA PRO A 542 22.95 -32.01 3.88
C PRO A 542 21.82 -31.37 4.69
N SER A 543 22.09 -31.02 5.96
CA SER A 543 21.09 -30.37 6.82
C SER A 543 20.65 -28.98 6.33
N LYS A 544 21.37 -28.42 5.35
CA LYS A 544 21.05 -27.19 4.62
C LYS A 544 21.60 -27.27 3.19
N GLU A 545 20.87 -26.70 2.25
CA GLU A 545 21.32 -26.50 0.88
C GLU A 545 20.95 -25.09 0.40
N ASP A 546 21.89 -24.44 -0.28
CA ASP A 546 21.67 -23.13 -0.86
C ASP A 546 21.22 -23.30 -2.32
N ILE A 547 20.03 -22.80 -2.61
CA ILE A 547 19.43 -22.77 -3.95
C ILE A 547 19.47 -21.34 -4.50
N ILE A 548 19.33 -21.21 -5.81
CA ILE A 548 19.20 -19.90 -6.47
C ILE A 548 17.82 -19.81 -7.09
N THR A 549 17.11 -18.72 -6.81
CA THR A 549 15.84 -18.38 -7.48
C THR A 549 16.05 -17.21 -8.42
N LYS A 550 15.39 -17.20 -9.57
CA LYS A 550 15.38 -16.08 -10.52
C LYS A 550 13.95 -15.75 -10.91
N PHE A 551 13.68 -14.49 -11.20
CA PHE A 551 12.42 -14.06 -11.76
C PHE A 551 12.65 -13.15 -12.97
N MET A 552 11.96 -13.48 -14.06
CA MET A 552 12.05 -12.80 -15.35
C MET A 552 10.67 -12.29 -15.76
N ILE A 553 10.65 -11.11 -16.37
CA ILE A 553 9.47 -10.48 -16.98
C ILE A 553 9.83 -10.11 -18.42
N ASP A 554 9.00 -10.55 -19.37
CA ASP A 554 9.18 -10.34 -20.81
C ASP A 554 10.60 -10.67 -21.31
N GLY A 555 11.22 -11.71 -20.73
CA GLY A 555 12.57 -12.18 -21.07
C GLY A 555 13.72 -11.43 -20.39
N LYS A 556 13.44 -10.38 -19.62
CA LYS A 556 14.43 -9.64 -18.81
C LYS A 556 14.51 -10.22 -17.41
N GLU A 557 15.72 -10.50 -16.92
CA GLU A 557 15.94 -10.90 -15.52
C GLU A 557 15.73 -9.68 -14.60
N GLU A 558 14.72 -9.74 -13.73
CA GLU A 558 14.40 -8.68 -12.78
C GLU A 558 15.11 -8.88 -11.44
N ILE A 559 15.29 -10.14 -11.04
CA ILE A 559 15.97 -10.53 -9.81
C ILE A 559 16.52 -11.96 -9.89
N GLU A 560 17.64 -12.17 -9.22
CA GLU A 560 18.09 -13.48 -8.78
C GLU A 560 18.39 -13.39 -7.28
N LYS A 561 18.13 -14.45 -6.50
CA LYS A 561 18.33 -14.46 -5.06
C LYS A 561 18.76 -15.84 -4.59
N GLY A 562 19.82 -15.88 -3.78
CA GLY A 562 20.19 -17.07 -3.03
C GLY A 562 19.23 -17.28 -1.87
N GLU A 563 18.76 -18.51 -1.71
CA GLU A 563 17.86 -18.93 -0.63
C GLU A 563 18.39 -20.22 -0.02
N THR A 564 18.19 -20.41 1.28
CA THR A 564 18.60 -21.64 1.97
C THR A 564 17.37 -22.47 2.30
N ILE A 565 17.39 -23.74 1.90
CA ILE A 565 16.42 -24.76 2.27
C ILE A 565 17.09 -25.81 3.18
N SER A 566 16.30 -26.61 3.90
CA SER A 566 16.79 -27.74 4.67
C SER A 566 16.12 -29.04 4.23
N TYR A 567 16.93 -30.08 4.08
CA TYR A 567 16.42 -31.44 3.87
C TYR A 567 16.23 -32.15 5.22
N GLY A 568 15.19 -32.98 5.33
CA GLY A 568 14.93 -33.79 6.53
C GLY A 568 14.42 -33.01 7.74
N LEU A 569 14.53 -33.58 8.95
CA LEU A 569 14.00 -33.01 10.20
C LEU A 569 14.97 -32.02 10.89
N SER A 570 15.63 -31.14 10.13
CA SER A 570 16.49 -30.10 10.73
C SER A 570 15.75 -29.30 11.80
N ASP A 571 16.36 -29.13 12.98
CA ASP A 571 15.84 -28.31 14.10
C ASP A 571 15.61 -26.85 13.71
N LYS A 572 16.26 -26.40 12.62
CA LYS A 572 16.08 -25.04 12.09
C LYS A 572 14.82 -24.89 11.25
N TYR A 573 14.18 -25.99 10.85
CA TYR A 573 12.88 -25.88 10.22
C TYR A 573 11.84 -25.50 11.25
N ARG A 574 11.30 -24.31 11.04
CA ARG A 574 10.23 -23.78 11.84
C ARG A 574 8.93 -24.49 11.45
N ASN A 575 8.66 -25.65 12.06
CA ASN A 575 7.47 -26.50 11.80
C ASN A 575 6.16 -25.68 11.80
N THR A 576 6.13 -24.65 12.63
CA THR A 576 5.03 -23.73 12.83
C THR A 576 4.88 -22.67 11.72
N MET A 577 5.87 -22.45 10.84
CA MET A 577 5.75 -21.65 9.59
C MET A 577 5.24 -22.47 8.41
N GLY A 578 5.46 -23.79 8.39
CA GLY A 578 5.02 -24.63 7.27
C GLY A 578 5.68 -24.32 5.91
N PHE A 579 6.72 -23.48 5.86
CA PHE A 579 7.58 -23.20 4.71
C PHE A 579 8.92 -22.61 5.18
N GLU A 580 9.96 -22.73 4.36
CA GLU A 580 11.31 -22.19 4.64
C GLU A 580 11.61 -20.93 3.84
N VAL A 581 11.09 -20.90 2.61
CA VAL A 581 11.24 -19.83 1.65
C VAL A 581 9.87 -19.59 1.04
N LEU A 582 9.46 -18.33 0.99
CA LEU A 582 8.23 -17.89 0.36
C LEU A 582 8.51 -16.60 -0.39
N GLN A 583 8.11 -16.58 -1.67
CA GLN A 583 8.24 -15.45 -2.57
C GLN A 583 6.90 -15.18 -3.23
N SER A 584 6.47 -13.92 -3.17
CA SER A 584 5.25 -13.38 -3.75
C SER A 584 5.63 -12.30 -4.74
N TYR A 585 5.27 -12.51 -6.01
CA TYR A 585 5.52 -11.59 -7.11
C TYR A 585 4.20 -10.97 -7.54
N SER A 586 4.10 -9.65 -7.35
CA SER A 586 2.96 -8.85 -7.81
C SER A 586 3.30 -8.23 -9.16
N ILE A 587 2.56 -8.64 -10.21
CA ILE A 587 2.76 -8.18 -11.58
C ILE A 587 1.64 -7.19 -11.92
N ILE A 588 1.98 -5.93 -12.15
CA ILE A 588 1.04 -4.81 -12.18
C ILE A 588 1.19 -3.99 -13.46
N ASN A 589 0.16 -4.02 -14.29
CA ASN A 589 0.04 -3.32 -15.58
C ASN A 589 -1.03 -2.21 -15.55
N GLU A 590 -1.64 -1.94 -14.40
CA GLU A 590 -2.62 -0.86 -14.24
C GLU A 590 -2.35 -0.02 -13.00
N LYS A 591 -3.02 1.14 -12.94
CA LYS A 591 -3.05 1.96 -11.73
C LYS A 591 -3.80 1.24 -10.61
N ILE A 592 -3.18 1.12 -9.45
CA ILE A 592 -3.86 0.55 -8.28
C ILE A 592 -4.74 1.65 -7.69
N THR A 593 -6.05 1.41 -7.74
CA THR A 593 -7.06 2.30 -7.17
C THR A 593 -7.63 1.68 -5.91
N LYS A 594 -8.28 2.49 -5.06
CA LYS A 594 -9.05 2.00 -3.90
C LYS A 594 -9.94 0.81 -4.26
N ARG A 595 -10.63 0.88 -5.40
CA ARG A 595 -11.50 -0.21 -5.90
C ARG A 595 -10.72 -1.49 -6.23
N VAL A 596 -9.55 -1.38 -6.87
CA VAL A 596 -8.71 -2.56 -7.17
C VAL A 596 -8.27 -3.22 -5.87
N LEU A 597 -7.82 -2.43 -4.90
CA LEU A 597 -7.38 -2.90 -3.59
C LEU A 597 -8.53 -3.55 -2.80
N GLU A 598 -9.71 -2.92 -2.75
CA GLU A 598 -10.93 -3.48 -2.14
C GLU A 598 -11.34 -4.80 -2.79
N ASN A 599 -11.26 -4.91 -4.12
CA ASN A 599 -11.56 -6.14 -4.83
C ASN A 599 -10.65 -7.28 -4.38
N TRP A 600 -9.33 -7.05 -4.28
CA TRP A 600 -8.39 -8.04 -3.75
C TRP A 600 -8.67 -8.35 -2.28
N ILE A 601 -8.93 -7.36 -1.42
CA ILE A 601 -9.31 -7.62 -0.02
C ILE A 601 -10.58 -8.48 0.10
N SER A 602 -11.49 -8.36 -0.86
CA SER A 602 -12.74 -9.12 -0.90
C SER A 602 -12.65 -10.48 -1.58
N LYS A 603 -11.50 -10.83 -2.22
CA LYS A 603 -11.32 -12.15 -2.83
C LYS A 603 -11.39 -13.26 -1.74
N ASN A 604 -11.75 -14.45 -2.19
CA ASN A 604 -12.35 -15.59 -1.47
C ASN A 604 -11.75 -16.00 -0.08
N PRO A 605 -12.52 -16.07 1.02
CA PRO A 605 -12.01 -16.47 2.34
C PRO A 605 -11.42 -17.90 2.45
N SER A 606 -11.64 -18.78 1.47
CA SER A 606 -11.14 -20.16 1.51
C SER A 606 -9.63 -20.32 1.33
N TYR A 607 -8.92 -19.35 0.73
CA TYR A 607 -7.45 -19.40 0.62
C TYR A 607 -6.75 -19.24 1.97
N LEU A 608 -7.43 -18.66 2.97
CA LEU A 608 -6.92 -18.50 4.34
C LEU A 608 -6.72 -19.84 5.07
N ASN A 609 -7.26 -20.94 4.53
CA ASN A 609 -7.13 -22.27 5.12
C ASN A 609 -5.83 -23.01 4.72
N ARG A 610 -5.08 -22.50 3.73
CA ARG A 610 -3.82 -23.11 3.26
C ARG A 610 -2.65 -22.20 3.62
N PHE A 611 -1.81 -22.62 4.57
CA PHE A 611 -0.84 -21.74 5.22
C PHE A 611 0.14 -21.03 4.27
N GLY A 612 0.79 -21.75 3.34
CA GLY A 612 1.70 -21.14 2.36
C GLY A 612 0.99 -20.15 1.42
N VAL A 613 -0.14 -20.58 0.84
CA VAL A 613 -0.98 -19.75 -0.07
C VAL A 613 -1.44 -18.47 0.63
N MET A 614 -1.89 -18.60 1.88
CA MET A 614 -2.34 -17.48 2.69
C MET A 614 -1.24 -16.42 2.88
N ASN A 615 0.00 -16.84 3.13
CA ASN A 615 1.12 -15.91 3.34
C ASN A 615 1.61 -15.27 2.04
N VAL A 616 1.68 -16.03 0.93
CA VAL A 616 1.94 -15.48 -0.41
C VAL A 616 0.92 -14.37 -0.71
N TYR A 617 -0.35 -14.62 -0.41
CA TYR A 617 -1.42 -13.65 -0.59
C TYR A 617 -1.30 -12.42 0.32
N GLY A 618 -0.93 -12.61 1.59
CA GLY A 618 -0.66 -11.51 2.51
C GLY A 618 0.44 -10.58 2.00
N MET A 619 1.54 -11.15 1.53
CA MET A 619 2.66 -10.40 0.93
C MET A 619 2.26 -9.71 -0.38
N HIS A 620 1.35 -10.30 -1.16
CA HIS A 620 0.75 -9.64 -2.32
C HIS A 620 -0.08 -8.42 -1.93
N LEU A 621 -0.92 -8.52 -0.89
CA LEU A 621 -1.71 -7.38 -0.42
C LEU A 621 -0.83 -6.23 0.07
N ALA A 622 0.26 -6.53 0.79
CA ALA A 622 1.25 -5.53 1.18
C ALA A 622 1.86 -4.85 -0.06
N SER A 623 2.22 -5.62 -1.09
CA SER A 623 2.73 -5.08 -2.36
C SER A 623 1.71 -4.18 -3.08
N LEU A 624 0.43 -4.55 -3.09
CA LEU A 624 -0.64 -3.74 -3.67
C LEU A 624 -0.89 -2.46 -2.87
N GLU A 625 -0.80 -2.50 -1.55
CA GLU A 625 -0.87 -1.31 -0.70
C GLU A 625 0.30 -0.36 -0.99
N THR A 626 1.54 -0.87 -1.03
CA THR A 626 2.72 -0.09 -1.38
C THR A 626 2.53 0.59 -2.74
N THR A 627 2.04 -0.15 -3.75
CA THR A 627 1.76 0.41 -5.08
C THR A 627 0.66 1.47 -5.05
N TRP A 628 -0.41 1.24 -4.29
CA TRP A 628 -1.50 2.20 -4.15
C TRP A 628 -1.04 3.51 -3.50
N LEU A 629 -0.21 3.42 -2.45
CA LEU A 629 0.39 4.58 -1.80
C LEU A 629 1.33 5.32 -2.75
N ALA A 630 2.16 4.60 -3.50
CA ALA A 630 3.03 5.19 -4.52
C ALA A 630 2.21 5.87 -5.64
N ASP A 631 1.09 5.28 -6.07
CA ASP A 631 0.20 5.87 -7.07
C ASP A 631 -0.50 7.14 -6.55
N ILE A 632 -0.84 7.21 -5.26
CA ILE A 632 -1.35 8.44 -4.61
C ILE A 632 -0.24 9.50 -4.57
N PHE A 633 0.95 9.12 -4.12
CA PHE A 633 2.13 9.98 -4.03
C PHE A 633 2.48 10.59 -5.39
N ALA A 634 2.52 9.76 -6.44
CA ALA A 634 2.73 10.19 -7.82
C ALA A 634 1.66 11.17 -8.30
N ASN A 635 0.37 10.97 -7.98
CA ASN A 635 -0.67 11.93 -8.40
C ASN A 635 -0.50 13.30 -7.77
N LYS A 636 -0.07 13.35 -6.50
CA LYS A 636 0.20 14.61 -5.80
C LYS A 636 1.30 15.39 -6.52
N TYR A 637 2.46 14.76 -6.72
CA TYR A 637 3.60 15.42 -7.36
C TYR A 637 3.43 15.66 -8.85
N ALA A 638 2.55 14.92 -9.53
CA ALA A 638 2.23 15.18 -10.93
C ALA A 638 1.66 16.60 -11.11
N SER A 639 0.79 17.03 -10.20
CA SER A 639 0.26 18.39 -10.17
C SER A 639 1.36 19.42 -9.89
N ASP A 640 2.19 19.17 -8.87
CA ASP A 640 3.26 20.10 -8.45
C ASP A 640 4.30 20.33 -9.56
N PHE A 641 4.69 19.26 -10.26
CA PHE A 641 5.64 19.32 -11.37
C PHE A 641 4.98 19.60 -12.73
N LYS A 642 3.65 19.75 -12.80
CA LYS A 642 2.90 19.95 -14.04
C LYS A 642 3.20 18.89 -15.09
N VAL A 643 3.27 17.63 -14.66
CA VAL A 643 3.46 16.46 -15.52
C VAL A 643 2.19 15.61 -15.55
N LYS A 644 2.04 14.77 -16.57
CA LYS A 644 1.04 13.71 -16.63
C LYS A 644 1.77 12.38 -16.60
N TRP A 645 1.21 11.38 -15.96
CA TRP A 645 1.79 10.04 -15.97
C TRP A 645 0.72 8.97 -16.11
N GLN A 646 1.13 7.84 -16.65
CA GLN A 646 0.36 6.61 -16.77
C GLN A 646 1.29 5.40 -16.58
N ARG A 647 0.76 4.26 -16.18
CA ARG A 647 1.52 3.01 -16.12
C ARG A 647 1.41 2.30 -17.46
N ASN A 648 2.51 2.27 -18.22
CA ASN A 648 2.58 1.64 -19.54
C ASN A 648 3.52 0.44 -19.57
N HIS A 649 4.42 0.34 -18.61
CA HIS A 649 5.31 -0.81 -18.45
C HIS A 649 4.90 -1.59 -17.20
N THR A 650 5.20 -2.88 -17.19
CA THR A 650 4.93 -3.74 -16.06
C THR A 650 5.72 -3.27 -14.83
N LEU A 651 5.02 -3.11 -13.72
CA LEU A 651 5.62 -2.99 -12.40
C LEU A 651 5.67 -4.38 -11.77
N THR A 652 6.82 -4.75 -11.23
CA THR A 652 6.99 -5.99 -10.48
C THR A 652 7.48 -5.70 -9.07
N ILE A 653 6.78 -6.26 -8.08
CA ILE A 653 7.16 -6.18 -6.68
C ILE A 653 7.37 -7.60 -6.18
N MET A 654 8.52 -7.85 -5.57
CA MET A 654 8.84 -9.08 -4.88
C MET A 654 8.72 -8.85 -3.37
N ALA A 655 7.87 -9.64 -2.73
CA ALA A 655 7.70 -9.66 -1.29
C ALA A 655 7.87 -11.09 -0.81
N GLY A 656 8.58 -11.32 0.29
CA GLY A 656 8.92 -12.68 0.69
C GLY A 656 9.27 -12.83 2.16
N ILE A 657 9.34 -14.08 2.58
CA ILE A 657 9.69 -14.51 3.92
C ILE A 657 10.66 -15.67 3.76
N ASN A 658 11.81 -15.61 4.42
CA ASN A 658 12.70 -16.76 4.57
C ASN A 658 13.11 -16.94 6.04
N LEU A 659 14.11 -17.78 6.31
CA LEU A 659 14.56 -18.09 7.67
C LEU A 659 15.14 -16.87 8.42
N GLU A 660 15.56 -15.83 7.72
CA GLU A 660 16.28 -14.68 8.29
C GLU A 660 15.49 -13.39 8.23
N ASP A 661 14.74 -13.17 7.15
CA ASP A 661 14.13 -11.88 6.83
C ASP A 661 12.70 -12.03 6.26
N THR A 662 11.85 -11.06 6.61
CA THR A 662 10.67 -10.68 5.83
C THR A 662 11.01 -9.43 5.04
N TYR A 663 10.74 -9.41 3.74
CA TYR A 663 11.18 -8.33 2.85
C TYR A 663 10.12 -7.96 1.82
N LEU A 664 10.17 -6.72 1.34
CA LEU A 664 9.32 -6.19 0.27
C LEU A 664 10.14 -5.23 -0.59
N ASN A 665 10.16 -5.50 -1.89
CA ASN A 665 11.03 -4.82 -2.86
C ASN A 665 10.32 -4.56 -4.18
N ILE A 666 10.25 -3.30 -4.58
CA ILE A 666 9.92 -2.87 -5.93
C ILE A 666 11.15 -3.12 -6.81
N LEU A 667 11.00 -4.00 -7.80
CA LEU A 667 12.13 -4.43 -8.63
C LEU A 667 12.53 -3.34 -9.64
N ASN A 668 11.56 -2.60 -10.18
CA ASN A 668 11.77 -1.50 -11.10
C ASN A 668 11.41 -0.14 -10.47
N ALA A 669 12.45 0.64 -10.13
CA ALA A 669 12.32 1.92 -9.40
C ALA A 669 11.58 3.04 -10.18
N ASP A 670 11.36 2.85 -11.48
CA ASP A 670 10.54 3.76 -12.31
C ASP A 670 9.03 3.51 -12.16
N MET A 671 8.63 2.47 -11.41
CA MET A 671 7.25 2.09 -11.13
C MET A 671 6.40 1.77 -12.38
N GLY A 672 7.06 1.48 -13.50
CA GLY A 672 6.44 1.31 -14.82
C GLY A 672 5.80 2.57 -15.39
N MET A 673 6.18 3.75 -14.89
CA MET A 673 5.54 5.03 -15.22
C MET A 673 6.10 5.64 -16.52
N ASP A 674 5.20 5.86 -17.48
CA ASP A 674 5.42 6.77 -18.60
C ASP A 674 4.95 8.17 -18.21
N VAL A 675 5.84 9.18 -18.35
CA VAL A 675 5.65 10.52 -17.81
C VAL A 675 5.86 11.56 -18.89
N GLN A 676 4.84 12.40 -19.11
CA GLN A 676 4.81 13.44 -20.12
C GLN A 676 4.86 14.83 -19.48
N GLY A 677 5.77 15.67 -19.95
CA GLY A 677 5.92 17.04 -19.48
C GLY A 677 7.25 17.65 -19.92
N LYS A 678 7.61 18.81 -19.35
CA LYS A 678 8.94 19.39 -19.58
C LYS A 678 10.02 18.45 -19.02
N ASN A 679 11.09 18.21 -19.80
CA ASN A 679 12.12 17.23 -19.46
C ASN A 679 12.64 17.35 -18.00
N LYS A 680 12.98 18.57 -17.56
CA LYS A 680 13.45 18.81 -16.18
C LYS A 680 12.41 18.45 -15.11
N ASN A 681 11.12 18.69 -15.39
CA ASN A 681 10.04 18.35 -14.48
C ASN A 681 9.79 16.83 -14.44
N VAL A 682 9.96 16.15 -15.56
CA VAL A 682 9.87 14.69 -15.65
C VAL A 682 11.00 14.03 -14.84
N GLN A 683 12.23 14.51 -14.98
CA GLN A 683 13.38 14.03 -14.19
C GLN A 683 13.15 14.23 -12.69
N LEU A 684 12.69 15.42 -12.28
CA LEU A 684 12.34 15.73 -10.89
C LEU A 684 11.24 14.85 -10.32
N PHE A 685 10.19 14.65 -11.11
CA PHE A 685 9.09 13.78 -10.77
C PHE A 685 9.57 12.35 -10.55
N ARG A 686 10.36 11.80 -11.48
CA ARG A 686 10.92 10.44 -11.37
C ARG A 686 11.79 10.29 -10.13
N LEU A 687 12.67 11.26 -9.87
CA LEU A 687 13.59 11.24 -8.73
C LEU A 687 12.84 11.17 -7.41
N ILE A 688 11.85 12.04 -7.21
CA ILE A 688 11.10 12.08 -5.95
C ILE A 688 10.28 10.81 -5.77
N ASN A 689 9.66 10.28 -6.82
CA ASN A 689 8.90 9.03 -6.72
C ASN A 689 9.81 7.84 -6.40
N SER A 690 10.91 7.67 -7.13
CA SER A 690 11.78 6.50 -7.01
C SER A 690 12.61 6.50 -5.72
N LEU A 691 13.05 7.67 -5.25
CA LEU A 691 13.87 7.79 -4.04
C LEU A 691 13.08 7.51 -2.76
N ASN A 692 11.75 7.73 -2.76
CA ASN A 692 10.89 7.51 -1.60
C ASN A 692 10.28 6.11 -1.54
N LEU A 693 10.57 5.23 -2.50
CA LEU A 693 10.02 3.86 -2.51
C LEU A 693 10.33 3.07 -1.22
N PRO A 694 11.57 3.11 -0.67
CA PRO A 694 11.89 2.39 0.58
C PRO A 694 10.98 2.74 1.75
N GLU A 695 10.56 4.01 1.87
CA GLU A 695 9.64 4.45 2.93
C GLU A 695 8.22 3.92 2.74
N LEU A 696 7.77 3.76 1.49
CA LEU A 696 6.46 3.19 1.20
C LEU A 696 6.45 1.69 1.44
N GLU A 697 7.54 1.00 1.11
CA GLU A 697 7.74 -0.42 1.40
C GLU A 697 7.81 -0.66 2.91
N ASP A 698 8.56 0.19 3.62
CA ASP A 698 8.66 0.20 5.08
C ASP A 698 7.30 0.40 5.75
N TYR A 699 6.48 1.33 5.22
CA TYR A 699 5.12 1.56 5.70
C TYR A 699 4.26 0.29 5.63
N SER A 700 4.24 -0.38 4.47
CA SER A 700 3.45 -1.61 4.29
C SER A 700 4.02 -2.80 5.06
N LEU A 701 5.33 -2.83 5.29
CA LEU A 701 5.99 -3.83 6.13
C LEU A 701 5.75 -3.61 7.62
N LYS A 702 5.56 -2.37 8.11
CA LYS A 702 5.26 -2.09 9.53
C LYS A 702 3.98 -2.76 10.02
N SER A 703 3.00 -2.94 9.14
CA SER A 703 1.78 -3.71 9.42
C SER A 703 2.10 -5.15 9.85
N ILE A 704 3.23 -5.66 9.38
CA ILE A 704 3.74 -7.00 9.66
C ILE A 704 4.70 -6.96 10.86
N SER A 705 5.55 -5.93 10.98
CA SER A 705 6.60 -5.81 12.00
C SER A 705 6.11 -5.47 13.41
N SER A 706 5.03 -4.67 13.53
CA SER A 706 4.49 -4.17 14.82
C SER A 706 4.20 -5.28 15.84
N ARG A 707 3.90 -6.48 15.35
CA ARG A 707 3.65 -7.72 16.07
C ARG A 707 4.83 -8.24 16.87
N TYR A 708 6.05 -8.03 16.38
CA TYR A 708 7.27 -8.57 17.00
C TYR A 708 8.06 -7.50 17.74
N SER A 709 7.56 -6.26 17.75
CA SER A 709 8.35 -5.07 18.13
C SER A 709 9.66 -4.94 17.33
N ASP A 710 9.77 -5.67 16.22
CA ASP A 710 10.93 -5.65 15.35
C ASP A 710 10.95 -4.33 14.59
N LYS A 711 12.13 -3.70 14.57
CA LYS A 711 12.37 -2.51 13.75
C LYS A 711 12.64 -2.95 12.33
N SER A 712 11.84 -2.44 11.41
CA SER A 712 12.14 -2.52 9.99
C SER A 712 13.44 -1.77 9.67
N ASP A 713 14.22 -2.37 8.80
CA ASP A 713 15.49 -1.88 8.33
C ASP A 713 15.33 -1.37 6.90
N ASN A 714 15.50 -0.07 6.74
CA ASN A 714 15.17 0.65 5.53
C ASN A 714 16.45 1.20 4.89
N SER A 715 16.63 0.88 3.60
CA SER A 715 17.80 1.28 2.81
C SER A 715 18.06 2.80 2.82
N LEU A 716 17.00 3.61 2.66
CA LEU A 716 17.10 5.07 2.62
C LEU A 716 17.45 5.66 3.99
N ASN A 717 16.87 5.15 5.07
CA ASN A 717 17.19 5.59 6.43
C ASN A 717 18.66 5.33 6.77
N ARG A 718 19.23 4.18 6.38
CA ARG A 718 20.67 3.92 6.54
C ARG A 718 21.55 4.89 5.76
N MET A 719 21.12 5.25 4.55
CA MET A 719 21.80 6.25 3.75
C MET A 719 21.76 7.62 4.43
N PHE A 720 20.63 8.01 4.99
CA PHE A 720 20.52 9.26 5.74
C PHE A 720 21.36 9.28 7.02
N ASP A 721 21.34 8.20 7.78
CA ASP A 721 22.21 8.02 8.95
C ASP A 721 23.68 8.15 8.58
N SER A 722 24.07 7.55 7.46
CA SER A 722 25.42 7.63 6.92
C SER A 722 25.78 9.04 6.48
N VAL A 723 24.89 9.72 5.74
CA VAL A 723 25.11 11.08 5.26
C VAL A 723 25.16 12.09 6.41
N SER A 724 24.23 12.02 7.36
CA SER A 724 24.18 12.91 8.54
C SER A 724 25.42 12.77 9.42
N LYS A 725 25.97 11.56 9.53
CA LYS A 725 27.22 11.29 10.24
C LYS A 725 28.47 11.58 9.40
N SER A 726 28.32 12.09 8.16
CA SER A 726 29.41 12.30 7.19
C SER A 726 30.24 11.03 6.91
N LYS A 727 29.58 9.87 6.97
CA LYS A 727 30.13 8.53 6.79
C LYS A 727 29.53 7.89 5.54
N PHE A 728 29.93 8.35 4.36
CA PHE A 728 29.47 7.81 3.08
C PHE A 728 30.57 7.96 2.02
N SER A 729 30.44 7.26 0.89
CA SER A 729 31.30 7.45 -0.28
C SER A 729 30.47 7.69 -1.54
N MET A 730 31.04 8.33 -2.58
CA MET A 730 30.32 8.63 -3.82
C MET A 730 31.17 8.34 -5.03
N VAL A 731 30.58 7.73 -6.05
CA VAL A 731 31.25 7.41 -7.32
C VAL A 731 30.33 7.84 -8.45
N GLN A 732 30.87 8.50 -9.48
CA GLN A 732 30.13 8.75 -10.72
C GLN A 732 30.75 7.93 -11.86
N MET A 733 29.90 7.21 -12.59
CA MET A 733 30.28 6.45 -13.78
C MET A 733 29.30 6.79 -14.91
N GLY A 734 29.78 7.57 -15.89
CA GLY A 734 28.94 8.10 -16.97
C GLY A 734 27.75 8.90 -16.41
N ASN A 735 26.53 8.46 -16.75
CA ASN A 735 25.27 9.08 -16.33
C ASN A 735 24.76 8.58 -14.96
N LEU A 736 25.51 7.71 -14.28
CA LEU A 736 25.11 7.11 -13.01
C LEU A 736 25.93 7.69 -11.87
N LEU A 737 25.24 8.03 -10.79
CA LEU A 737 25.83 8.45 -9.53
C LEU A 737 25.49 7.44 -8.45
N TYR A 738 26.51 6.94 -7.78
CA TYR A 738 26.41 6.03 -6.66
C TYR A 738 26.78 6.77 -5.38
N VAL A 739 26.00 6.57 -4.32
CA VAL A 739 26.25 7.08 -2.97
C VAL A 739 26.13 5.90 -2.03
N PHE A 740 27.20 5.54 -1.32
CA PHE A 740 27.26 4.36 -0.45
C PHE A 740 27.31 4.76 1.01
N SER A 741 26.64 4.00 1.87
CA SER A 741 26.87 4.07 3.32
C SER A 741 28.28 3.60 3.65
N HIS A 742 28.88 4.13 4.71
CA HIS A 742 30.25 3.77 5.09
C HIS A 742 30.43 2.30 5.49
N ASP A 743 29.40 1.70 6.07
CA ASP A 743 29.38 0.28 6.45
C ASP A 743 29.08 -0.65 5.28
N ASN A 744 28.93 -0.11 4.06
CA ASN A 744 28.55 -0.85 2.85
C ASN A 744 27.29 -1.70 3.07
N SER A 745 26.35 -1.19 3.85
CA SER A 745 25.06 -1.83 4.05
C SER A 745 23.94 -1.20 3.23
N SER A 746 24.15 -0.02 2.63
CA SER A 746 23.16 0.63 1.77
C SER A 746 23.80 1.49 0.67
N ALA A 747 23.07 1.72 -0.43
CA ALA A 747 23.46 2.67 -1.46
C ALA A 747 22.27 3.33 -2.18
N VAL A 748 22.45 4.58 -2.61
CA VAL A 748 21.61 5.27 -3.60
C VAL A 748 22.29 5.22 -4.95
N ILE A 749 21.56 4.84 -5.99
CA ILE A 749 22.04 4.83 -7.37
C ILE A 749 21.10 5.67 -8.23
N LEU A 750 21.60 6.81 -8.71
CA LEU A 750 20.84 7.80 -9.48
C LEU A 750 21.28 7.80 -10.94
N ASN A 751 20.33 7.63 -11.86
CA ASN A 751 20.51 7.94 -13.26
C ASN A 751 20.23 9.44 -13.50
N CYS A 752 21.28 10.21 -13.71
CA CYS A 752 21.22 11.66 -13.91
C CYS A 752 20.51 12.07 -15.22
N THR A 753 20.32 11.14 -16.17
CA THR A 753 19.61 11.42 -17.43
C THR A 753 18.12 11.16 -17.30
N SER A 754 17.72 10.00 -16.75
CA SER A 754 16.30 9.65 -16.61
C SER A 754 15.66 10.29 -15.38
N GLY A 755 16.45 10.63 -14.36
CA GLY A 755 16.01 11.06 -13.05
C GLY A 755 15.59 9.90 -12.12
N VAL A 756 15.67 8.65 -12.56
CA VAL A 756 15.30 7.48 -11.73
C VAL A 756 16.42 7.15 -10.74
N SER A 757 16.05 6.90 -9.50
CA SER A 757 16.95 6.54 -8.40
C SER A 757 16.52 5.22 -7.78
N SER A 758 17.45 4.26 -7.68
CA SER A 758 17.27 3.03 -6.92
C SER A 758 17.97 3.16 -5.57
N VAL A 759 17.37 2.64 -4.50
CA VAL A 759 18.00 2.59 -3.18
C VAL A 759 18.07 1.13 -2.77
N ILE A 760 19.26 0.67 -2.40
CA ILE A 760 19.53 -0.74 -2.12
C ILE A 760 20.04 -0.92 -0.70
N LEU A 761 19.58 -1.97 -0.04
CA LEU A 761 20.07 -2.49 1.25
C LEU A 761 20.81 -3.80 0.97
N ASN A 762 22.03 -3.91 1.48
CA ASN A 762 22.84 -5.13 1.45
C ASN A 762 22.86 -5.76 2.85
N ARG A 763 22.41 -7.00 2.95
CA ARG A 763 22.31 -7.74 4.20
C ARG A 763 22.53 -9.22 3.95
N ASN A 764 23.50 -9.83 4.65
CA ASN A 764 23.83 -11.27 4.54
C ASN A 764 24.03 -11.74 3.09
N ASN A 765 24.75 -10.96 2.27
CA ASN A 765 24.93 -11.19 0.83
C ASN A 765 23.63 -11.19 -0.02
N SER A 766 22.50 -10.78 0.57
CA SER A 766 21.26 -10.50 -0.13
C SER A 766 21.10 -8.99 -0.36
N ILE A 767 20.60 -8.64 -1.55
CA ILE A 767 20.42 -7.26 -1.99
C ILE A 767 18.93 -7.00 -2.11
N TYR A 768 18.45 -6.04 -1.32
CA TYR A 768 17.06 -5.64 -1.27
C TYR A 768 16.95 -4.23 -1.85
N LYS A 769 16.05 -3.98 -2.80
CA LYS A 769 15.77 -2.64 -3.35
C LYS A 769 14.77 -1.88 -2.47
N GLY A 770 14.89 -2.02 -1.15
CA GLY A 770 13.81 -1.63 -0.27
C GLY A 770 14.05 -1.78 1.22
N SER A 771 13.10 -2.42 1.88
CA SER A 771 13.03 -2.56 3.33
C SER A 771 12.93 -4.04 3.74
N SER A 772 13.52 -4.38 4.90
CA SER A 772 13.52 -5.73 5.45
C SER A 772 13.23 -5.73 6.95
N ILE A 773 12.75 -6.83 7.50
CA ILE A 773 12.57 -7.05 8.92
C ILE A 773 13.27 -8.35 9.26
N SER A 774 14.13 -8.33 10.27
CA SER A 774 14.78 -9.53 10.79
C SER A 774 13.74 -10.42 11.45
N THR A 775 13.65 -11.69 11.08
CA THR A 775 12.68 -12.61 11.68
C THR A 775 13.22 -13.19 12.99
N THR A 776 12.97 -12.51 14.11
CA THR A 776 13.55 -12.84 15.43
C THR A 776 12.79 -13.93 16.21
N GLU A 777 11.51 -14.22 15.91
CA GLU A 777 10.67 -15.14 16.71
C GLU A 777 9.89 -16.22 15.92
N ASP A 778 9.57 -17.34 16.60
CA ASP A 778 8.82 -18.49 16.08
C ASP A 778 7.27 -18.27 16.04
N CYS A 779 6.77 -17.97 14.83
CA CYS A 779 5.69 -18.68 14.13
C CYS A 779 4.18 -18.58 14.47
N CYS A 780 3.69 -18.21 15.65
CA CYS A 780 2.23 -18.22 15.85
C CYS A 780 1.49 -17.11 15.06
N SER A 781 2.23 -16.11 14.64
CA SER A 781 1.70 -14.79 14.32
C SER A 781 1.72 -14.53 12.80
N ILE A 782 2.54 -15.24 12.03
CA ILE A 782 2.53 -15.25 10.55
C ILE A 782 1.14 -15.61 9.99
N SER A 783 0.39 -16.48 10.68
CA SER A 783 -0.97 -16.87 10.31
C SER A 783 -2.00 -15.72 10.22
N ASN A 784 -1.67 -14.55 10.78
CA ASN A 784 -2.55 -13.38 10.80
C ASN A 784 -2.08 -12.26 9.85
N ILE A 785 -0.97 -12.41 9.11
CA ILE A 785 -0.46 -11.39 8.17
C ILE A 785 -1.56 -10.86 7.25
N PRO A 786 -2.33 -11.70 6.52
CA PRO A 786 -3.36 -11.16 5.64
C PRO A 786 -4.46 -10.44 6.40
N LYS A 787 -4.83 -10.88 7.60
CA LYS A 787 -5.89 -10.25 8.40
C LYS A 787 -5.47 -8.85 8.83
N ASP A 788 -4.21 -8.69 9.25
CA ASP A 788 -3.68 -7.43 9.73
C ASP A 788 -3.46 -6.44 8.59
N VAL A 789 -2.87 -6.90 7.48
CA VAL A 789 -2.77 -6.09 6.24
C VAL A 789 -4.16 -5.67 5.77
N ILE A 790 -5.15 -6.57 5.76
CA ILE A 790 -6.55 -6.22 5.42
C ILE A 790 -7.12 -5.19 6.40
N LYS A 791 -6.85 -5.32 7.70
CA LYS A 791 -7.33 -4.39 8.72
C LYS A 791 -6.73 -3.00 8.48
N GLU A 792 -5.42 -2.91 8.33
CA GLU A 792 -4.71 -1.63 8.14
C GLU A 792 -5.10 -0.97 6.82
N ILE A 793 -5.21 -1.72 5.72
CA ILE A 793 -5.70 -1.17 4.47
C ILE A 793 -7.14 -0.66 4.63
N ARG A 794 -8.03 -1.41 5.30
CA ARG A 794 -9.42 -0.96 5.54
C ARG A 794 -9.45 0.32 6.38
N GLU A 795 -8.57 0.44 7.37
CA GLU A 795 -8.41 1.66 8.16
C GLU A 795 -7.93 2.80 7.27
N ALA A 796 -6.82 2.64 6.54
CA ALA A 796 -6.32 3.64 5.59
C ALA A 796 -7.40 4.09 4.60
N ILE A 797 -8.14 3.14 4.01
CA ILE A 797 -9.22 3.38 3.05
C ILE A 797 -10.39 4.20 3.63
N LYS A 798 -10.71 4.05 4.92
CA LYS A 798 -11.76 4.82 5.61
C LYS A 798 -11.37 6.29 5.76
N PHE A 799 -10.08 6.56 5.96
CA PHE A 799 -9.56 7.91 6.17
C PHE A 799 -9.24 8.66 4.87
N VAL A 800 -9.29 8.01 3.70
CA VAL A 800 -9.06 8.69 2.41
C VAL A 800 -10.29 9.49 1.94
N ALA A 801 -10.43 10.71 2.45
CA ALA A 801 -11.04 11.88 1.81
C ALA A 801 -10.37 13.17 2.33
N PRO A 802 -10.18 14.22 1.49
CA PRO A 802 -8.85 14.51 0.93
C PRO A 802 -7.76 14.50 2.02
N GLY A 803 -6.98 13.44 2.18
CA GLY A 803 -6.12 12.86 1.14
C GLY A 803 -4.66 13.30 1.27
N THR A 804 -4.29 14.08 2.29
CA THR A 804 -2.89 14.44 2.56
C THR A 804 -2.47 14.19 4.00
N TYR A 805 -3.33 14.42 5.02
CA TYR A 805 -2.92 14.54 6.43
C TYR A 805 -2.11 13.35 7.00
N LEU A 806 -2.60 12.11 6.89
CA LEU A 806 -1.91 10.90 7.42
C LEU A 806 -0.58 10.61 6.71
N LEU A 807 -0.57 10.76 5.39
CA LEU A 807 0.66 10.67 4.60
C LEU A 807 1.57 11.85 4.93
N THR A 808 1.08 13.08 5.08
CA THR A 808 1.87 14.27 5.43
C THR A 808 2.30 14.32 6.87
N ASP A 809 1.71 13.59 7.83
CA ASP A 809 2.20 13.51 9.22
C ASP A 809 3.29 12.46 9.39
N LYS A 810 3.25 11.38 8.60
CA LYS A 810 4.38 10.43 8.49
C LYS A 810 5.46 10.94 7.53
N LEU A 811 5.07 11.61 6.44
CA LEU A 811 5.95 12.32 5.50
C LEU A 811 6.31 13.74 5.98
N SER A 812 5.79 14.30 7.07
CA SER A 812 6.23 15.61 7.61
C SER A 812 7.61 15.50 8.23
N ASN A 813 7.97 14.31 8.69
CA ASN A 813 9.35 13.96 9.01
C ASN A 813 10.22 13.75 7.75
N ILE A 814 9.60 13.56 6.57
CA ILE A 814 10.23 13.46 5.23
C ILE A 814 10.28 14.84 4.53
N GLN A 815 9.40 15.79 4.91
CA GLN A 815 9.34 17.18 4.41
C GLN A 815 10.66 17.97 4.53
N PRO A 816 11.54 17.77 5.53
CA PRO A 816 12.85 18.42 5.56
C PRO A 816 13.66 18.04 4.32
N PHE A 817 13.61 16.77 3.92
CA PHE A 817 14.31 16.26 2.74
C PHE A 817 13.70 16.74 1.44
N THR A 818 12.36 16.75 1.35
CA THR A 818 11.68 17.31 0.17
C THR A 818 11.95 18.80 0.02
N ALA A 819 12.04 19.54 1.13
CA ALA A 819 12.41 20.95 1.15
C ALA A 819 13.89 21.18 0.80
N ILE A 820 14.81 20.30 1.22
CA ILE A 820 16.25 20.38 0.89
C ILE A 820 16.50 20.02 -0.59
N ALA A 821 15.90 18.92 -1.09
CA ALA A 821 15.92 18.57 -2.51
C ALA A 821 15.30 19.69 -3.36
N TYR A 822 14.12 20.20 -2.97
CA TYR A 822 13.42 21.29 -3.65
C TYR A 822 14.19 22.62 -3.63
N LYS A 823 14.82 23.01 -2.51
CA LYS A 823 15.66 24.22 -2.40
C LYS A 823 16.96 24.10 -3.20
N GLY A 824 17.58 22.92 -3.25
CA GLY A 824 18.75 22.66 -4.11
C GLY A 824 18.40 22.70 -5.60
N LEU A 825 17.21 22.21 -5.98
CA LEU A 825 16.73 22.14 -7.36
C LEU A 825 16.26 23.48 -7.94
N THR A 826 15.67 24.37 -7.13
CA THR A 826 15.26 25.72 -7.55
C THR A 826 16.45 26.65 -7.84
N PHE A 827 17.59 26.44 -7.18
CA PHE A 827 18.82 27.21 -7.40
C PHE A 827 19.49 26.91 -8.77
N ILE A 828 19.35 25.67 -9.27
CA ILE A 828 20.00 25.21 -10.52
C ILE A 828 19.21 25.59 -11.78
N LEU A 829 17.88 25.61 -11.69
CA LEU A 829 17.01 25.84 -12.84
C LEU A 829 17.11 27.26 -13.44
N THR A 830 17.67 28.22 -12.71
CA THR A 830 17.79 29.62 -13.16
C THR A 830 19.06 29.93 -13.96
N LYS A 831 20.04 29.00 -14.08
CA LYS A 831 21.36 29.34 -14.65
C LYS A 831 22.01 28.45 -15.72
N LEU A 832 21.44 27.31 -16.14
CA LEU A 832 22.13 26.43 -17.12
C LEU A 832 21.42 26.28 -18.47
N SER A 833 21.92 27.06 -19.43
CA SER A 833 22.13 26.69 -20.84
C SER A 833 23.64 26.40 -21.04
N THR A 834 23.95 25.32 -21.77
CA THR A 834 25.27 24.84 -22.25
C THR A 834 26.19 24.04 -21.30
N GLY A 835 26.53 22.80 -21.70
CA GLY A 835 27.76 22.09 -21.30
C GLY A 835 27.65 21.03 -20.21
N ALA A 836 28.27 19.87 -20.41
CA ALA A 836 28.03 18.59 -19.72
C ALA A 836 28.49 18.50 -18.25
N SER A 837 27.78 17.66 -17.47
CA SER A 837 28.02 17.24 -16.07
C SER A 837 27.90 18.29 -14.97
N ALA A 838 26.68 18.71 -14.63
CA ALA A 838 26.40 19.51 -13.42
C ALA A 838 24.95 19.29 -12.89
N ALA A 839 24.52 18.06 -12.64
CA ALA A 839 23.12 17.77 -12.27
C ALA A 839 22.93 16.63 -11.23
N SER A 840 23.81 16.53 -10.24
CA SER A 840 23.66 15.64 -9.07
C SER A 840 23.24 16.39 -7.79
N LEU A 841 22.91 17.68 -7.89
CA LEU A 841 23.35 18.75 -6.99
C LEU A 841 22.28 19.35 -6.04
N GLY A 842 21.59 18.56 -5.22
CA GLY A 842 20.70 19.10 -4.15
C GLY A 842 21.21 18.84 -2.73
N LEU A 843 21.26 17.55 -2.38
CA LEU A 843 21.99 17.08 -1.19
C LEU A 843 23.50 17.13 -1.45
N LEU A 844 23.92 16.72 -2.66
CA LEU A 844 25.30 16.83 -3.12
C LEU A 844 25.75 18.27 -3.32
N SER A 845 24.88 19.27 -3.54
CA SER A 845 25.36 20.66 -3.61
C SER A 845 25.70 21.22 -2.24
N ALA A 846 25.10 20.78 -1.14
CA ALA A 846 25.60 21.09 0.20
C ALA A 846 26.99 20.45 0.43
N MET A 847 27.18 19.23 -0.05
CA MET A 847 28.44 18.47 0.05
C MET A 847 29.53 19.04 -0.90
N VAL A 848 29.13 19.52 -2.08
CA VAL A 848 29.98 20.22 -3.05
C VAL A 848 30.18 21.68 -2.69
N LEU A 849 29.28 22.35 -1.95
CA LEU A 849 29.54 23.68 -1.39
C LEU A 849 30.58 23.61 -0.27
N ILE A 850 30.60 22.54 0.52
CA ILE A 850 31.71 22.21 1.42
C ILE A 850 33.00 21.98 0.61
N GLN A 851 32.90 21.33 -0.55
CA GLN A 851 34.03 21.03 -1.45
C GLN A 851 34.54 22.23 -2.29
N ASP A 852 33.66 23.12 -2.74
CA ASP A 852 33.92 24.34 -3.54
C ASP A 852 34.31 25.52 -2.65
N ALA A 853 33.74 25.62 -1.44
CA ALA A 853 34.27 26.52 -0.41
C ALA A 853 35.66 26.06 0.04
N GLY A 854 35.89 24.75 0.19
CA GLY A 854 37.22 24.17 0.41
C GLY A 854 38.19 24.46 -0.72
N ASN A 855 37.77 24.32 -1.98
CA ASN A 855 38.62 24.60 -3.15
C ASN A 855 38.88 26.11 -3.37
N LYS A 856 37.90 27.00 -3.15
CA LYS A 856 38.11 28.46 -3.20
C LYS A 856 38.93 29.00 -2.03
N TYR A 857 38.81 28.39 -0.85
CA TYR A 857 39.68 28.66 0.29
C TYR A 857 41.12 28.18 0.00
N ARG A 858 41.26 26.99 -0.61
CA ARG A 858 42.51 26.41 -1.10
C ARG A 858 43.20 27.26 -2.18
N GLU A 859 42.46 27.82 -3.13
CA GLU A 859 43.00 28.54 -4.29
C GLU A 859 43.13 30.05 -4.08
N GLY A 860 42.38 30.64 -3.12
CA GLY A 860 42.31 32.09 -2.94
C GLY A 860 42.77 32.63 -1.59
N MET A 861 43.03 31.76 -0.59
CA MET A 861 43.31 32.21 0.79
C MET A 861 44.42 31.43 1.53
N ILE A 862 45.03 30.41 0.92
CA ILE A 862 46.11 29.62 1.53
C ILE A 862 47.29 29.56 0.57
N ASP A 863 48.47 29.99 1.02
CA ASP A 863 49.71 29.81 0.26
C ASP A 863 50.03 28.32 0.08
N GLU A 864 50.57 27.98 -1.10
CA GLU A 864 50.81 26.61 -1.56
C GLU A 864 51.63 25.76 -0.55
N GLU A 865 52.50 26.40 0.23
CA GLU A 865 53.31 25.75 1.28
C GLU A 865 52.49 25.27 2.50
N TYR A 866 51.31 25.83 2.73
CA TYR A 866 50.42 25.48 3.85
C TYR A 866 49.25 24.55 3.45
N TRP A 867 49.22 24.08 2.19
CA TRP A 867 48.21 23.15 1.71
C TRP A 867 48.18 21.85 2.50
N HIS A 868 49.35 21.24 2.73
CA HIS A 868 49.44 19.96 3.42
C HIS A 868 48.94 20.04 4.87
N ALA A 869 49.33 21.08 5.61
CA ALA A 869 48.91 21.27 6.99
C ALA A 869 47.40 21.60 7.13
N THR A 870 46.81 22.26 6.13
CA THR A 870 45.38 22.57 6.13
C THR A 870 44.55 21.34 5.73
N MET A 871 45.00 20.59 4.71
CA MET A 871 44.34 19.37 4.29
C MET A 871 44.46 18.26 5.37
N ASP A 872 45.57 18.13 6.08
CA ASP A 872 45.65 17.22 7.25
C ASP A 872 44.65 17.58 8.36
N LYS A 873 44.17 18.83 8.45
CA LYS A 873 43.22 19.31 9.48
C LYS A 873 41.77 19.41 9.03
N VAL A 874 41.50 19.52 7.72
CA VAL A 874 40.16 19.78 7.16
C VAL A 874 39.68 18.67 6.20
N THR A 875 40.52 17.70 5.81
CA THR A 875 40.14 16.73 4.76
C THR A 875 39.49 15.45 5.29
N PHE A 876 38.40 15.08 4.61
CA PHE A 876 37.80 13.76 4.44
C PHE A 876 38.71 12.60 4.89
N THR A 877 38.55 12.16 6.13
CA THR A 877 39.50 11.27 6.83
C THR A 877 39.49 9.81 6.35
N ARG A 878 38.90 9.45 5.19
CA ARG A 878 38.82 8.04 4.75
C ARG A 878 38.97 7.84 3.23
N PRO A 879 39.50 6.67 2.79
CA PRO A 879 39.59 6.28 1.38
C PRO A 879 38.28 6.61 0.64
N GLY A 880 38.38 7.34 -0.46
CA GLY A 880 37.23 7.89 -1.17
C GLY A 880 37.40 7.81 -2.67
N TYR A 881 36.32 8.00 -3.42
CA TYR A 881 36.33 7.90 -4.87
C TYR A 881 36.18 9.29 -5.50
N LEU A 882 37.09 9.64 -6.39
CA LEU A 882 37.11 10.93 -7.08
C LEU A 882 37.09 10.67 -8.59
N GLN A 883 36.02 11.05 -9.28
CA GLN A 883 35.96 11.12 -10.76
C GLN A 883 36.61 9.91 -11.48
N SER A 884 36.09 8.71 -11.22
CA SER A 884 36.60 7.44 -11.79
C SER A 884 37.96 6.97 -11.26
N LYS A 885 38.40 7.44 -10.09
CA LYS A 885 39.57 6.92 -9.37
C LYS A 885 39.20 6.49 -7.94
N LYS A 886 39.77 5.39 -7.47
CA LYS A 886 39.77 4.94 -6.07
C LYS A 886 40.97 5.57 -5.35
N VAL A 887 40.73 6.24 -4.24
CA VAL A 887 41.79 6.85 -3.41
C VAL A 887 41.96 6.04 -2.13
N TYR A 888 43.16 5.53 -1.87
CA TYR A 888 43.53 4.85 -0.64
C TYR A 888 44.32 5.79 0.26
N ASN A 889 43.88 5.97 1.51
CA ASN A 889 44.59 6.79 2.49
C ASN A 889 45.56 5.90 3.29
N ILE A 890 46.81 6.34 3.43
CA ILE A 890 47.88 5.66 4.14
C ILE A 890 48.31 6.58 5.29
N PRO A 891 47.98 6.25 6.55
CA PRO A 891 48.45 7.01 7.70
C PRO A 891 49.98 7.06 7.71
N ASN A 892 50.55 8.25 7.90
CA ASN A 892 52.00 8.43 7.98
C ASN A 892 52.45 8.74 9.41
N ASN A 893 53.73 8.49 9.67
CA ASN A 893 54.34 8.50 11.00
C ASN A 893 54.42 9.92 11.62
N LYS A 894 54.04 10.95 10.87
CA LYS A 894 54.08 12.37 11.27
C LYS A 894 52.69 12.91 11.65
N GLY A 895 51.66 12.06 11.67
CA GLY A 895 50.30 12.44 12.05
C GLY A 895 49.43 12.95 10.88
N GLY A 896 49.84 12.71 9.63
CA GLY A 896 49.06 13.01 8.41
C GLY A 896 48.74 11.74 7.58
N CYS A 897 48.24 11.92 6.34
CA CYS A 897 47.98 10.80 5.41
C CYS A 897 48.68 10.99 4.05
N ASP A 898 49.25 9.91 3.54
CA ASP A 898 49.62 9.76 2.12
C ASP A 898 48.43 9.16 1.36
N TYR A 899 48.39 9.29 0.03
CA TYR A 899 47.25 8.87 -0.79
C TYR A 899 47.69 8.03 -1.99
N ILE A 900 46.97 6.96 -2.32
CA ILE A 900 47.12 6.29 -3.62
C ILE A 900 45.86 6.49 -4.45
N GLU A 901 45.99 7.12 -5.60
CA GLU A 901 44.94 7.17 -6.61
C GLU A 901 45.09 6.02 -7.62
N VAL A 902 44.01 5.30 -7.88
CA VAL A 902 43.97 4.21 -8.87
C VAL A 902 42.77 4.42 -9.77
N LYS A 903 42.96 4.53 -11.08
CA LYS A 903 41.85 4.69 -12.02
C LYS A 903 41.00 3.41 -12.05
N ILE A 904 39.69 3.58 -12.17
CA ILE A 904 38.72 2.51 -12.36
C ILE A 904 38.38 2.48 -13.85
N ASN A 905 38.57 1.33 -14.50
CA ASN A 905 38.24 1.11 -15.90
C ASN A 905 36.73 0.91 -16.10
N ASN A 906 36.26 0.96 -17.35
CA ASN A 906 34.84 0.79 -17.67
C ASN A 906 34.30 -0.62 -17.32
N ASP A 907 35.17 -1.62 -17.32
CA ASP A 907 34.88 -2.99 -16.87
C ASP A 907 35.09 -3.16 -15.35
N LEU A 908 35.27 -2.05 -14.63
CA LEU A 908 35.50 -1.94 -13.19
C LEU A 908 36.85 -2.45 -12.72
N THR A 909 37.74 -2.92 -13.60
CA THR A 909 39.08 -3.30 -13.19
C THR A 909 39.85 -2.09 -12.66
N LEU A 910 40.68 -2.30 -11.64
CA LEU A 910 41.57 -1.25 -11.14
C LEU A 910 42.80 -1.17 -12.05
N ASP A 911 43.04 0.01 -12.61
CA ASP A 911 44.22 0.32 -13.43
C ASP A 911 45.46 0.48 -12.53
N ARG A 912 45.92 -0.65 -12.01
CA ARG A 912 47.10 -0.76 -11.13
C ARG A 912 48.38 -0.29 -11.81
N ASP A 913 48.47 -0.45 -13.13
CA ASP A 913 49.63 -0.04 -13.92
C ASP A 913 49.79 1.49 -14.00
N ASN A 914 48.74 2.24 -13.64
CA ASN A 914 48.74 3.70 -13.57
C ASN A 914 48.39 4.26 -12.19
N ALA A 915 48.56 3.47 -11.13
CA ALA A 915 48.36 3.93 -9.76
C ALA A 915 49.39 5.01 -9.37
N ILE A 916 48.94 6.06 -8.66
CA ILE A 916 49.75 7.20 -8.26
C ILE A 916 49.73 7.32 -6.73
N LEU A 917 50.88 7.14 -6.09
CA LEU A 917 51.11 7.49 -4.69
C LEU A 917 51.39 8.99 -4.58
N ILE A 918 50.79 9.66 -3.60
CA ILE A 918 50.92 11.08 -3.33
C ILE A 918 51.34 11.21 -1.86
N THR A 919 52.58 11.62 -1.63
CA THR A 919 53.17 11.77 -0.29
C THR A 919 53.68 13.20 -0.15
N ASN A 920 53.11 13.98 0.78
CA ASN A 920 53.49 15.37 1.05
C ASN A 920 53.61 16.22 -0.23
N GLY A 921 52.64 16.06 -1.15
CA GLY A 921 52.51 16.87 -2.38
C GLY A 921 53.31 16.37 -3.56
N LYS A 922 54.15 15.36 -3.35
CA LYS A 922 54.94 14.72 -4.40
C LYS A 922 54.23 13.47 -4.89
N THR A 923 54.11 13.34 -6.21
CA THR A 923 53.50 12.18 -6.85
C THR A 923 54.57 11.17 -7.28
N LYS A 924 54.30 9.88 -7.07
CA LYS A 924 55.10 8.75 -7.52
C LYS A 924 54.16 7.73 -8.18
N LYS A 925 54.46 7.36 -9.43
CA LYS A 925 53.77 6.23 -10.08
C LYS A 925 54.19 4.91 -9.41
N LEU A 926 53.22 4.07 -9.06
CA LEU A 926 53.45 2.73 -8.52
C LEU A 926 53.46 1.70 -9.65
N THR A 927 54.32 0.69 -9.53
CA THR A 927 54.23 -0.52 -10.34
C THR A 927 53.08 -1.41 -9.85
N LYS A 928 52.54 -2.26 -10.72
CA LYS A 928 51.49 -3.23 -10.35
C LYS A 928 51.87 -4.07 -9.12
N GLN A 929 53.11 -4.54 -9.02
CA GLN A 929 53.58 -5.27 -7.83
C GLN A 929 53.62 -4.40 -6.57
N GLU A 930 54.02 -3.13 -6.65
CA GLU A 930 54.00 -2.22 -5.50
C GLU A 930 52.57 -1.95 -5.02
N THR A 931 51.58 -1.89 -5.91
CA THR A 931 50.19 -1.67 -5.51
C THR A 931 49.63 -2.76 -4.58
N TYR A 932 50.05 -4.03 -4.74
CA TYR A 932 49.62 -5.12 -3.85
C TYR A 932 50.11 -5.01 -2.41
N LYS A 933 51.11 -4.15 -2.14
CA LYS A 933 51.54 -3.84 -0.77
C LYS A 933 50.55 -2.95 -0.03
N TYR A 934 49.68 -2.26 -0.76
CA TYR A 934 48.74 -1.28 -0.21
C TYR A 934 47.28 -1.73 -0.32
N PHE A 935 46.93 -2.50 -1.35
CA PHE A 935 45.58 -3.02 -1.55
C PHE A 935 45.55 -4.27 -2.43
N CYS A 936 44.64 -5.21 -2.14
CA CYS A 936 44.60 -6.55 -2.73
C CYS A 936 43.52 -6.76 -3.80
N GLU A 937 42.61 -5.80 -4.02
CA GLU A 937 41.51 -5.96 -4.97
C GLU A 937 41.93 -5.68 -6.41
N ASP A 938 41.56 -6.52 -7.38
CA ASP A 938 41.88 -6.31 -8.81
C ASP A 938 40.75 -5.64 -9.60
N THR A 939 39.53 -5.74 -9.06
CA THR A 939 38.35 -5.05 -9.57
C THR A 939 37.80 -4.16 -8.48
N TRP A 940 37.41 -2.95 -8.86
CA TRP A 940 36.49 -2.17 -8.07
C TRP A 940 35.14 -2.86 -8.07
N THR A 941 34.66 -3.26 -6.91
CA THR A 941 33.31 -3.77 -6.76
C THR A 941 32.57 -2.84 -5.79
N PRO A 942 31.44 -2.24 -6.20
CA PRO A 942 30.67 -1.35 -5.32
C PRO A 942 30.17 -2.09 -4.07
N PHE A 943 29.98 -3.41 -4.20
CA PHE A 943 30.11 -4.42 -3.15
C PHE A 943 30.55 -5.70 -3.85
N SER A 944 30.77 -6.80 -3.13
CA SER A 944 30.72 -8.16 -3.67
C SER A 944 29.32 -8.52 -4.24
N MET A 945 28.70 -7.65 -5.06
CA MET A 945 27.40 -7.84 -5.71
C MET A 945 27.60 -8.46 -7.10
N PRO A 946 26.77 -9.45 -7.48
CA PRO A 946 26.67 -9.91 -8.86
C PRO A 946 26.38 -8.78 -9.85
N SER A 947 27.03 -8.81 -11.01
CA SER A 947 26.91 -7.82 -12.11
C SER A 947 25.50 -7.66 -12.69
N LYS A 948 24.57 -8.58 -12.40
CA LYS A 948 23.18 -8.60 -12.89
C LYS A 948 22.22 -7.62 -12.17
N TYR A 949 22.56 -7.16 -10.96
CA TYR A 949 21.74 -6.13 -10.27
C TYR A 949 21.98 -4.73 -10.84
N TRP A 950 22.79 -4.65 -11.89
CA TRP A 950 23.10 -3.45 -12.65
C TRP A 950 22.15 -3.47 -13.83
N ASP A 951 21.22 -2.51 -13.88
CA ASP A 951 20.14 -2.50 -14.87
C ASP A 951 20.69 -2.52 -16.31
N GLU A 952 20.03 -3.24 -17.22
CA GLU A 952 20.50 -3.40 -18.62
C GLU A 952 20.44 -2.11 -19.45
N SER A 953 19.72 -1.08 -18.99
CA SER A 953 19.87 0.27 -19.54
C SER A 953 21.30 0.83 -19.38
N TRP A 954 22.18 0.11 -18.66
CA TRP A 954 23.56 0.46 -18.35
C TRP A 954 24.57 -0.35 -19.19
N LYS A 955 24.10 -1.35 -19.95
CA LYS A 955 24.92 -2.11 -20.92
C LYS A 955 24.95 -1.47 -22.31
N VAL A 956 24.14 -0.43 -22.55
CA VAL A 956 24.16 0.34 -23.80
C VAL A 956 25.12 1.52 -23.63
N ILE A 957 26.39 1.27 -23.96
CA ILE A 957 27.35 2.29 -24.41
C ILE A 957 27.49 2.14 -25.92
#